data_AF-A0AA97J9C7-F1
#
_entry.id   AF-A0AA97J9C7-F1
#
_cell.length_a   1.000
_cell.length_b   1.000
_cell.length_c   1.000
_cell.angle_alpha   90.00
_cell.angle_beta   90.00
_cell.angle_gamma   90.00
#
_symmetry.space_group_name_H-M   'P 1'
#
loop_
_entity.id
_entity.type
_entity.pdbx_description
1 polymer ?
#
loop_
_entity_poly.entity_id
_entity_poly.type
_entity_poly.pdbx_seq_one_letter_code
_entity_poly.pdbx_strand_id
1 'polypeptide(L)'
;MDGRKDLAKQLEPPATFGASRPTGLKGLIPPSHFQSRSAPPLMGSATALPNWEAVELRRENQRLKDELHRWAATEDVASGGRVTDKTEDAGTRTRSLDREADPSSMRHTLAMSQQAEIISHQLHEIQRLEAELAALRVASARQEATAASRENTLAHLQGELADLRSQSQVESTALKAELEEIKGSRKRELETVKEELEQLRSQACLEADCLREELKSAKERHSCEIGLAQEALQRALEEAEAERKRQEERAQERLQAALREHQAEISRLSEAHRAEVSSLKHQAQVLQKDLEAQQKEAAQLQEERDVVRNQLRAAEAELTSQNALLMQLKTYVGEQESRQPSLEQEQLISRVQHLEEEKDALKTTVELLQVRLTSLSDILTLQEMELARKVHLKDPLQSESSQKLQCLLSRWREKVFSLLVQLKSQELCHMDTTKLLQRKVKELEEEVESKDQKVTVLLHSLEDKTAEADMERVRNKTLKMEVSHSKELAQKLHQRVEAGENALQGLVESVSRLHHQLMDQEETWKAALSRLLGLGNRISFATKRVDTVQGLVCQKIALAKLQREEKPGSAQSHQERRLHPPYEDLQAELQMLHEERDQLSVELKRGAQLIEKKVAEVREKAETDLKEMRETAQCLQGALEAKVAMEQALRQQQEATERQLEEAHTNLRETEEAAESLRQELGQLREEYEKTLQEKVTEVETQLHKDLSEMGKRLNEARREHTKAVVALHQAERQAARDKAHSEELAKLQETAAQQETGRLEARLQELERDKNLLMATLRQEGMLAQYRQNRLAAVQAPVELIKKGATQTPSKESLSAVLSDLQVLSAAILHEEEAEEKPDEDGGTESDT
;
A
#
# COMPACT_ATOMS: atom_id res chain seq x y z
N MET A 1 -43.98 2.95 -29.04
CA MET A 1 -43.54 1.58 -29.38
C MET A 1 -43.10 0.95 -28.07
N ASP A 2 -44.08 0.46 -27.31
CA ASP A 2 -43.92 0.23 -25.88
C ASP A 2 -44.13 -1.26 -25.60
N GLY A 3 -43.17 -1.89 -24.91
CA GLY A 3 -43.18 -3.34 -24.77
C GLY A 3 -41.88 -3.92 -24.22
N ARG A 4 -41.55 -3.57 -22.96
CA ARG A 4 -40.67 -4.32 -22.02
C ARG A 4 -40.49 -3.54 -20.70
N LYS A 5 -41.55 -3.44 -19.89
CA LYS A 5 -41.48 -2.98 -18.48
C LYS A 5 -42.35 -3.81 -17.51
N ASP A 6 -42.63 -5.06 -17.86
CA ASP A 6 -43.25 -6.05 -16.98
C ASP A 6 -42.44 -7.35 -17.01
N LEU A 7 -41.67 -7.61 -15.95
CA LEU A 7 -41.12 -8.91 -15.48
C LEU A 7 -40.06 -8.64 -14.37
N ALA A 8 -40.48 -8.00 -13.28
CA ALA A 8 -39.60 -7.67 -12.14
C ALA A 8 -40.34 -7.68 -10.78
N LYS A 9 -41.44 -8.44 -10.67
CA LYS A 9 -42.28 -8.55 -9.45
C LYS A 9 -42.92 -9.94 -9.32
N GLN A 10 -42.13 -10.98 -9.05
CA GLN A 10 -42.59 -12.26 -8.47
C GLN A 10 -41.40 -13.18 -8.15
N LEU A 11 -40.65 -12.88 -7.07
CA LEU A 11 -39.81 -13.84 -6.34
C LEU A 11 -39.64 -13.35 -4.89
N GLU A 12 -40.65 -13.57 -4.04
CA GLU A 12 -40.41 -13.67 -2.60
C GLU A 12 -40.05 -15.13 -2.27
N PRO A 13 -39.03 -15.40 -1.43
CA PRO A 13 -38.73 -16.75 -0.98
C PRO A 13 -39.79 -17.22 0.04
N PRO A 14 -40.28 -18.49 -0.03
CA PRO A 14 -41.30 -18.98 0.87
C PRO A 14 -40.79 -19.13 2.32
N ALA A 15 -41.35 -18.34 3.23
CA ALA A 15 -40.97 -18.30 4.64
C ALA A 15 -41.53 -19.47 5.46
N THR A 16 -41.07 -20.71 5.19
CA THR A 16 -41.55 -21.92 5.88
C THR A 16 -40.45 -22.92 6.28
N PHE A 17 -39.58 -22.57 7.21
CA PHE A 17 -38.84 -23.55 8.05
C PHE A 17 -38.54 -23.03 9.46
N GLY A 18 -39.59 -22.72 10.23
CA GLY A 18 -39.50 -22.54 11.68
C GLY A 18 -39.34 -23.89 12.39
N ALA A 19 -38.10 -24.39 12.49
CA ALA A 19 -37.80 -25.64 13.20
C ALA A 19 -37.69 -25.42 14.71
N SER A 20 -38.29 -26.31 15.50
CA SER A 20 -38.45 -26.16 16.95
C SER A 20 -37.22 -26.59 17.76
N ARG A 21 -37.05 -25.93 18.91
CA ARG A 21 -36.16 -26.33 20.02
C ARG A 21 -36.43 -27.77 20.48
N PRO A 22 -35.44 -28.68 20.48
CA PRO A 22 -35.54 -29.94 21.20
C PRO A 22 -34.86 -29.84 22.59
N THR A 23 -35.60 -30.22 23.64
CA THR A 23 -34.99 -30.60 24.92
C THR A 23 -34.26 -31.94 24.72
N GLY A 24 -32.96 -32.00 25.02
CA GLY A 24 -32.12 -33.13 24.61
C GLY A 24 -32.26 -34.41 25.44
N LEU A 25 -31.77 -35.54 24.91
CA LEU A 25 -31.55 -36.80 25.64
C LEU A 25 -30.41 -37.64 25.01
N LYS A 26 -29.53 -38.17 25.86
CA LYS A 26 -28.73 -39.42 25.76
C LYS A 26 -28.27 -39.94 24.37
N GLY A 27 -26.97 -39.78 24.12
CA GLY A 27 -26.06 -40.95 24.01
C GLY A 27 -25.59 -41.42 22.62
N LEU A 28 -24.71 -42.43 22.66
CA LEU A 28 -24.07 -43.17 21.56
C LEU A 28 -22.93 -42.45 20.80
N ILE A 29 -21.71 -42.54 21.37
CA ILE A 29 -20.44 -42.39 20.64
C ILE A 29 -19.97 -43.78 20.20
N PRO A 30 -19.61 -44.01 18.92
CA PRO A 30 -19.09 -45.30 18.45
C PRO A 30 -17.60 -45.49 18.80
N PRO A 31 -17.13 -46.74 18.99
CA PRO A 31 -15.76 -47.01 19.41
C PRO A 31 -14.76 -46.96 18.25
N SER A 32 -13.68 -46.20 18.40
CA SER A 32 -12.45 -46.38 17.64
C SER A 32 -11.37 -46.98 18.54
N HIS A 33 -10.87 -48.16 18.16
CA HIS A 33 -9.68 -48.73 18.80
C HIS A 33 -8.44 -47.95 18.34
N PHE A 34 -7.55 -47.56 19.24
CA PHE A 34 -6.18 -48.11 19.31
C PHE A 34 -5.37 -47.51 20.48
N GLN A 35 -4.83 -48.40 21.32
CA GLN A 35 -3.61 -48.29 22.14
C GLN A 35 -3.20 -46.94 22.77
N SER A 36 -3.26 -46.90 24.12
CA SER A 36 -2.06 -46.63 24.92
C SER A 36 -2.15 -47.33 26.28
N ARG A 37 -1.02 -47.87 26.78
CA ARG A 37 -0.93 -48.56 28.08
C ARG A 37 -0.54 -47.58 29.18
N SER A 38 -1.16 -47.67 30.35
CA SER A 38 -0.59 -47.24 31.64
C SER A 38 -1.30 -47.95 32.81
N ALA A 39 -0.70 -47.89 34.00
CA ALA A 39 -0.96 -48.77 35.14
C ALA A 39 -2.19 -48.35 36.00
N PRO A 40 -2.77 -49.27 36.82
CA PRO A 40 -4.03 -49.03 37.54
C PRO A 40 -3.86 -48.30 38.88
N PRO A 41 -4.93 -47.67 39.41
CA PRO A 41 -4.93 -47.08 40.75
C PRO A 41 -5.02 -48.16 41.84
N LEU A 42 -4.21 -48.02 42.90
CA LEU A 42 -4.27 -48.88 44.08
C LEU A 42 -5.46 -48.50 44.99
N MET A 43 -6.21 -49.51 45.44
CA MET A 43 -7.22 -49.34 46.48
C MET A 43 -6.58 -49.25 47.87
N GLY A 44 -7.10 -48.37 48.72
CA GLY A 44 -6.74 -48.33 50.13
C GLY A 44 -7.53 -49.36 50.94
N SER A 45 -6.85 -50.35 51.51
CA SER A 45 -7.30 -51.07 52.71
C SER A 45 -6.11 -51.74 53.40
N ALA A 46 -6.03 -51.62 54.72
CA ALA A 46 -4.97 -52.20 55.54
C ALA A 46 -5.53 -52.64 56.91
N THR A 47 -6.50 -53.56 56.90
CA THR A 47 -7.01 -54.20 58.11
C THR A 47 -5.96 -55.13 58.72
N ALA A 48 -5.83 -55.15 60.05
CA ALA A 48 -4.89 -56.02 60.74
C ALA A 48 -5.31 -57.50 60.70
N LEU A 49 -4.31 -58.40 60.65
CA LEU A 49 -4.44 -59.81 61.03
C LEU A 49 -3.25 -60.21 61.93
N PRO A 50 -3.41 -61.20 62.85
CA PRO A 50 -2.61 -61.24 64.08
C PRO A 50 -1.52 -62.30 64.09
N ASN A 51 -0.37 -61.98 64.68
CA ASN A 51 0.63 -62.98 65.06
C ASN A 51 0.21 -63.69 66.36
N TRP A 52 -0.11 -64.98 66.27
CA TRP A 52 -0.56 -65.84 67.37
C TRP A 52 0.61 -66.38 68.22
N GLU A 53 1.77 -66.62 67.63
CA GLU A 53 3.00 -67.10 68.30
C GLU A 53 3.45 -66.10 69.38
N ALA A 54 3.26 -64.80 69.12
CA ALA A 54 3.52 -63.72 70.07
C ALA A 54 2.57 -63.69 71.28
N VAL A 55 1.51 -64.51 71.32
CA VAL A 55 0.64 -64.71 72.49
C VAL A 55 1.05 -65.95 73.27
N GLU A 56 1.41 -67.03 72.58
CA GLU A 56 1.96 -68.27 73.17
C GLU A 56 3.23 -67.97 73.98
N LEU A 57 4.22 -67.33 73.35
CA LEU A 57 5.50 -66.97 73.97
C LEU A 57 5.35 -66.00 75.16
N ARG A 58 4.28 -65.20 75.20
CA ARG A 58 3.96 -64.33 76.35
C ARG A 58 3.37 -65.12 77.53
N ARG A 59 2.54 -66.13 77.28
CA ARG A 59 2.03 -67.03 78.34
C ARG A 59 3.16 -67.85 78.95
N GLU A 60 4.07 -68.34 78.12
CA GLU A 60 5.24 -69.10 78.58
C GLU A 60 6.23 -68.22 79.36
N ASN A 61 6.53 -67.02 78.88
CA ASN A 61 7.31 -66.03 79.65
C ASN A 61 6.64 -65.66 80.99
N GLN A 62 5.31 -65.58 81.06
CA GLN A 62 4.63 -65.29 82.31
C GLN A 62 4.71 -66.47 83.29
N ARG A 63 4.55 -67.72 82.82
CA ARG A 63 4.82 -68.91 83.66
C ARG A 63 6.24 -68.91 84.23
N LEU A 64 7.24 -68.65 83.40
CA LEU A 64 8.64 -68.60 83.84
C LEU A 64 8.88 -67.47 84.86
N LYS A 65 8.21 -66.32 84.72
CA LYS A 65 8.24 -65.25 85.74
C LYS A 65 7.56 -65.66 87.05
N ASP A 66 6.40 -66.30 86.97
CA ASP A 66 5.64 -66.75 88.15
C ASP A 66 6.35 -67.92 88.87
N GLU A 67 7.17 -68.69 88.17
CA GLU A 67 8.09 -69.68 88.74
C GLU A 67 9.33 -69.03 89.35
N LEU A 68 9.94 -68.03 88.69
CA LEU A 68 11.06 -67.27 89.24
C LEU A 68 10.69 -66.58 90.58
N HIS A 69 9.46 -66.07 90.69
CA HIS A 69 8.95 -65.47 91.94
C HIS A 69 8.59 -66.52 93.02
N ARG A 70 8.41 -67.80 92.66
CA ARG A 70 8.33 -68.89 93.65
C ARG A 70 9.70 -69.25 94.20
N TRP A 71 10.72 -69.36 93.35
CA TRP A 71 12.09 -69.66 93.81
C TRP A 71 12.69 -68.51 94.62
N ALA A 72 12.45 -67.26 94.22
CA ALA A 72 12.88 -66.06 94.97
C ALA A 72 12.17 -65.87 96.34
N ALA A 73 11.25 -66.75 96.73
CA ALA A 73 10.58 -66.72 98.03
C ALA A 73 11.10 -67.77 99.04
N THR A 74 12.03 -68.65 98.63
CA THR A 74 12.59 -69.70 99.48
C THR A 74 14.06 -69.97 99.16
N GLU A 75 14.96 -69.08 99.59
CA GLU A 75 16.35 -69.45 99.88
C GLU A 75 16.92 -68.61 101.05
N ASP A 76 17.37 -69.34 102.07
CA ASP A 76 18.26 -69.01 103.20
C ASP A 76 18.07 -67.72 104.02
N VAL A 77 17.15 -67.86 104.98
CA VAL A 77 17.35 -67.35 106.34
C VAL A 77 18.60 -67.99 106.96
N ALA A 78 19.71 -67.25 107.04
CA ALA A 78 20.91 -67.67 107.78
C ALA A 78 21.66 -66.50 108.45
N SER A 79 22.05 -66.72 109.71
CA SER A 79 23.15 -66.02 110.42
C SER A 79 23.12 -64.49 110.53
N GLY A 80 22.50 -63.97 111.60
CA GLY A 80 22.74 -62.60 112.10
C GLY A 80 21.53 -61.96 112.77
N GLY A 81 21.54 -61.64 114.08
CA GLY A 81 22.63 -61.82 115.04
C GLY A 81 22.37 -61.20 116.42
N ARG A 82 21.09 -61.06 116.83
CA ARG A 82 20.60 -60.66 118.17
C ARG A 82 21.42 -59.59 118.93
N VAL A 83 20.86 -58.38 118.98
CA VAL A 83 21.12 -57.45 120.10
C VAL A 83 20.62 -58.08 121.40
N THR A 84 21.50 -58.29 122.37
CA THR A 84 21.15 -58.49 123.79
C THR A 84 22.19 -57.79 124.66
N ASP A 85 21.88 -56.56 125.04
CA ASP A 85 22.54 -55.85 126.15
C ASP A 85 21.82 -56.21 127.46
N LYS A 86 22.57 -56.81 128.42
CA LYS A 86 22.22 -56.91 129.85
C LYS A 86 23.25 -57.72 130.66
N THR A 87 23.70 -57.14 131.78
CA THR A 87 23.87 -57.73 133.15
C THR A 87 24.51 -59.13 133.31
N GLU A 88 25.42 -59.39 134.25
CA GLU A 88 25.66 -58.73 135.56
C GLU A 88 27.07 -59.09 136.12
N ASP A 89 27.53 -58.28 137.10
CA ASP A 89 28.26 -58.58 138.37
C ASP A 89 29.05 -59.92 138.58
N ALA A 90 30.05 -60.04 139.47
CA ALA A 90 30.52 -59.18 140.56
C ALA A 90 31.97 -59.48 141.02
N GLY A 91 32.61 -58.51 141.69
CA GLY A 91 33.75 -58.74 142.61
C GLY A 91 35.15 -58.94 142.00
N THR A 92 36.27 -58.76 142.71
CA THR A 92 36.41 -58.31 144.11
C THR A 92 37.78 -57.63 144.37
N ARG A 93 37.80 -56.75 145.40
CA ARG A 93 38.88 -56.40 146.36
C ARG A 93 40.25 -57.12 146.20
N THR A 94 41.40 -56.50 146.50
CA THR A 94 41.69 -55.74 147.75
C THR A 94 42.98 -54.89 147.64
N ARG A 95 43.06 -53.78 148.42
CA ARG A 95 44.23 -53.15 149.12
C ARG A 95 45.66 -53.42 148.58
N SER A 96 46.53 -52.40 148.49
CA SER A 96 47.15 -51.80 149.69
C SER A 96 47.65 -50.34 149.52
N LEU A 97 48.40 -49.83 150.50
CA LEU A 97 48.58 -48.40 150.85
C LEU A 97 49.95 -47.80 150.48
N ASP A 98 50.02 -46.48 150.58
CA ASP A 98 51.21 -45.63 150.48
C ASP A 98 52.27 -45.83 151.58
N ARG A 99 53.41 -45.20 151.27
CA ARG A 99 54.58 -44.78 152.06
C ARG A 99 54.23 -43.96 153.32
N GLU A 100 55.11 -43.66 154.29
CA GLU A 100 56.48 -44.06 154.75
C GLU A 100 56.67 -43.39 156.15
N ALA A 101 57.62 -43.69 157.05
CA ALA A 101 58.70 -44.68 157.18
C ALA A 101 59.14 -44.76 158.67
N ASP A 102 60.12 -45.64 158.94
CA ASP A 102 61.17 -45.51 159.98
C ASP A 102 60.85 -45.61 161.50
N PRO A 103 61.84 -45.96 162.36
CA PRO A 103 63.24 -46.33 162.06
C PRO A 103 63.79 -47.64 162.70
N SER A 104 64.92 -48.12 162.14
CA SER A 104 66.11 -48.71 162.81
C SER A 104 66.32 -50.24 163.03
N SER A 105 67.51 -50.69 162.54
CA SER A 105 68.50 -51.61 163.15
C SER A 105 68.38 -53.17 163.08
N MET A 106 68.92 -53.72 161.99
CA MET A 106 69.74 -54.96 161.88
C MET A 106 69.26 -56.33 162.42
N ARG A 107 68.93 -57.25 161.49
CA ARG A 107 69.33 -58.69 161.41
C ARG A 107 68.68 -59.36 160.18
N HIS A 108 69.41 -59.62 159.09
CA HIS A 108 68.83 -60.06 157.80
C HIS A 108 69.86 -60.78 156.89
N THR A 109 69.76 -62.10 156.68
CA THR A 109 70.66 -62.83 155.74
C THR A 109 70.19 -64.20 155.17
N LEU A 110 69.34 -65.00 155.83
CA LEU A 110 69.26 -66.45 155.53
C LEU A 110 68.21 -66.92 154.48
N ALA A 111 67.36 -66.04 153.95
CA ALA A 111 66.09 -66.47 153.31
C ALA A 111 66.03 -66.48 151.77
N MET A 112 67.12 -66.17 151.03
CA MET A 112 67.00 -65.70 149.64
C MET A 112 67.27 -66.72 148.51
N SER A 113 67.65 -67.97 148.78
CA SER A 113 68.19 -68.87 147.74
C SER A 113 67.14 -69.64 146.91
N GLN A 114 65.93 -69.88 147.41
CA GLN A 114 64.99 -70.83 146.78
C GLN A 114 64.09 -70.26 145.67
N GLN A 115 64.10 -68.94 145.44
CA GLN A 115 63.16 -68.27 144.53
C GLN A 115 63.52 -68.42 143.03
N ALA A 116 64.76 -68.80 142.70
CA ALA A 116 65.34 -68.53 141.39
C ALA A 116 65.00 -69.53 140.26
N GLU A 117 64.95 -70.83 140.54
CA GLU A 117 64.96 -71.86 139.48
C GLU A 117 63.64 -71.94 138.68
N ILE A 118 62.50 -71.68 139.32
CA ILE A 118 61.15 -71.84 138.74
C ILE A 118 60.93 -70.92 137.53
N ILE A 119 61.57 -69.74 137.53
CA ILE A 119 61.37 -68.69 136.51
C ILE A 119 61.93 -69.12 135.14
N SER A 120 63.01 -69.91 135.11
CA SER A 120 63.77 -70.23 133.89
C SER A 120 63.04 -71.13 132.90
N HIS A 121 62.16 -72.02 133.38
CA HIS A 121 61.46 -72.98 132.50
C HIS A 121 60.32 -72.31 131.71
N GLN A 122 59.55 -71.44 132.36
CA GLN A 122 58.34 -70.82 131.78
C GLN A 122 58.66 -69.94 130.56
N LEU A 123 59.86 -69.36 130.48
CA LEU A 123 60.29 -68.48 129.39
C LEU A 123 60.47 -69.21 128.05
N HIS A 124 60.82 -70.50 128.05
CA HIS A 124 61.15 -71.23 126.81
C HIS A 124 59.92 -71.67 126.01
N GLU A 125 58.83 -72.08 126.67
CA GLU A 125 57.62 -72.54 125.98
C GLU A 125 56.89 -71.38 125.28
N ILE A 126 56.94 -70.18 125.88
CA ILE A 126 56.39 -68.94 125.31
C ILE A 126 57.04 -68.65 123.94
N GLN A 127 58.37 -68.66 123.87
CA GLN A 127 59.14 -68.37 122.65
C GLN A 127 58.80 -69.31 121.48
N ARG A 128 58.45 -70.57 121.76
CA ARG A 128 58.06 -71.54 120.72
C ARG A 128 56.72 -71.19 120.08
N LEU A 129 55.72 -70.88 120.89
CA LEU A 129 54.38 -70.53 120.42
C LEU A 129 54.33 -69.17 119.71
N GLU A 130 55.19 -68.23 120.13
CA GLU A 130 55.39 -66.95 119.44
C GLU A 130 55.87 -67.14 117.98
N ALA A 131 56.77 -68.10 117.73
CA ALA A 131 57.31 -68.39 116.40
C ALA A 131 56.27 -69.01 115.44
N GLU A 132 55.45 -69.96 115.92
CA GLU A 132 54.38 -70.57 115.11
C GLU A 132 53.29 -69.54 114.75
N LEU A 133 52.92 -68.67 115.70
CA LEU A 133 52.01 -67.55 115.44
C LEU A 133 52.58 -66.51 114.46
N ALA A 134 53.90 -66.29 114.45
CA ALA A 134 54.55 -65.42 113.46
C ALA A 134 54.47 -66.00 112.05
N ALA A 135 54.70 -67.32 111.89
CA ALA A 135 54.66 -67.98 110.59
C ALA A 135 53.26 -67.93 109.94
N LEU A 136 52.19 -68.20 110.71
CA LEU A 136 50.81 -68.14 110.21
C LEU A 136 50.39 -66.71 109.80
N ARG A 137 50.81 -65.68 110.55
CA ARG A 137 50.57 -64.27 110.18
C ARG A 137 51.20 -63.90 108.83
N VAL A 138 52.41 -64.39 108.54
CA VAL A 138 53.09 -64.17 107.25
C VAL A 138 52.37 -64.90 106.10
N ALA A 139 51.78 -66.07 106.36
CA ALA A 139 50.98 -66.78 105.36
C ALA A 139 49.67 -66.05 105.03
N SER A 140 48.92 -65.60 106.06
CA SER A 140 47.67 -64.85 105.89
C SER A 140 47.90 -63.56 105.09
N ALA A 141 48.87 -62.74 105.51
CA ALA A 141 49.21 -61.48 104.86
C ALA A 141 49.61 -61.65 103.37
N ARG A 142 50.23 -62.77 102.99
CA ARG A 142 50.53 -63.09 101.59
C ARG A 142 49.28 -63.42 100.78
N GLN A 143 48.35 -64.19 101.34
CA GLN A 143 47.11 -64.52 100.66
C GLN A 143 46.21 -63.28 100.51
N GLU A 144 46.09 -62.48 101.57
CA GLU A 144 45.42 -61.17 101.58
C GLU A 144 45.99 -60.24 100.49
N ALA A 145 47.31 -60.11 100.38
CA ALA A 145 47.95 -59.32 99.33
C ALA A 145 47.62 -59.82 97.91
N THR A 146 47.53 -61.14 97.68
CA THR A 146 47.12 -61.69 96.38
C THR A 146 45.63 -61.52 96.08
N ALA A 147 44.76 -61.49 97.10
CA ALA A 147 43.35 -61.18 96.95
C ALA A 147 43.17 -59.71 96.57
N ALA A 148 43.74 -58.78 97.36
CA ALA A 148 43.73 -57.35 97.08
C ALA A 148 44.31 -57.01 95.69
N SER A 149 45.38 -57.70 95.26
CA SER A 149 45.93 -57.53 93.90
C SER A 149 44.94 -57.91 92.80
N ARG A 150 44.08 -58.93 93.01
CA ARG A 150 43.07 -59.36 92.04
C ARG A 150 41.85 -58.46 92.07
N GLU A 151 41.40 -58.05 93.25
CA GLU A 151 40.34 -57.06 93.45
C GLU A 151 40.70 -55.74 92.77
N ASN A 152 41.94 -55.26 92.91
CA ASN A 152 42.43 -54.07 92.20
C ASN A 152 42.37 -54.23 90.67
N THR A 153 42.78 -55.38 90.11
CA THR A 153 42.67 -55.61 88.66
C THR A 153 41.22 -55.72 88.17
N LEU A 154 40.32 -56.31 88.97
CA LEU A 154 38.90 -56.40 88.63
C LEU A 154 38.22 -55.03 88.72
N ALA A 155 38.54 -54.23 89.74
CA ALA A 155 38.07 -52.85 89.86
C ALA A 155 38.55 -51.98 88.69
N HIS A 156 39.81 -52.11 88.27
CA HIS A 156 40.35 -51.40 87.11
C HIS A 156 39.62 -51.77 85.80
N LEU A 157 39.44 -53.06 85.51
CA LEU A 157 38.72 -53.54 84.32
C LEU A 157 37.22 -53.20 84.37
N GLN A 158 36.60 -53.16 85.56
CA GLN A 158 35.23 -52.67 85.74
C GLN A 158 35.13 -51.17 85.48
N GLY A 159 36.16 -50.39 85.85
CA GLY A 159 36.31 -48.98 85.49
C GLY A 159 36.37 -48.80 83.97
N GLU A 160 37.32 -49.46 83.30
CA GLU A 160 37.46 -49.37 81.83
C GLU A 160 36.18 -49.79 81.08
N LEU A 161 35.48 -50.83 81.55
CA LEU A 161 34.19 -51.23 80.99
C LEU A 161 33.05 -50.24 81.29
N ALA A 162 33.10 -49.51 82.41
CA ALA A 162 32.16 -48.42 82.68
C ALA A 162 32.46 -47.21 81.79
N ASP A 163 33.73 -46.84 81.64
CA ASP A 163 34.19 -45.74 80.80
C ASP A 163 33.83 -45.99 79.32
N LEU A 164 34.16 -47.15 78.76
CA LEU A 164 33.81 -47.53 77.38
C LEU A 164 32.28 -47.59 77.16
N ARG A 165 31.50 -48.03 78.15
CA ARG A 165 30.04 -47.96 78.09
C ARG A 165 29.54 -46.52 78.11
N SER A 166 30.13 -45.65 78.92
CA SER A 166 29.77 -44.23 78.97
C SER A 166 30.11 -43.52 77.66
N GLN A 167 31.28 -43.80 77.06
CA GLN A 167 31.72 -43.28 75.77
C GLN A 167 30.77 -43.73 74.66
N SER A 168 30.51 -45.03 74.54
CA SER A 168 29.58 -45.56 73.53
C SER A 168 28.13 -45.06 73.72
N GLN A 169 27.70 -44.83 74.96
CA GLN A 169 26.41 -44.21 75.25
C GLN A 169 26.38 -42.72 74.84
N VAL A 170 27.45 -41.96 75.09
CA VAL A 170 27.61 -40.56 74.67
C VAL A 170 27.63 -40.44 73.15
N GLU A 171 28.43 -41.25 72.45
CA GLU A 171 28.46 -41.35 70.98
C GLU A 171 27.07 -41.71 70.43
N SER A 172 26.39 -42.69 71.05
CA SER A 172 25.03 -43.06 70.66
C SER A 172 24.00 -41.96 70.93
N THR A 173 24.24 -41.01 71.85
CA THR A 173 23.40 -39.81 72.01
C THR A 173 23.78 -38.69 71.04
N ALA A 174 25.07 -38.51 70.74
CA ALA A 174 25.55 -37.53 69.76
C ALA A 174 25.03 -37.86 68.34
N LEU A 175 25.25 -39.09 67.87
CA LEU A 175 24.76 -39.55 66.56
C LEU A 175 23.22 -39.51 66.44
N LYS A 176 22.48 -39.63 67.55
CA LYS A 176 21.02 -39.42 67.57
C LYS A 176 20.65 -37.95 67.46
N ALA A 177 21.39 -37.06 68.13
CA ALA A 177 21.18 -35.61 68.03
C ALA A 177 21.47 -35.11 66.60
N GLU A 178 22.62 -35.47 66.02
CA GLU A 178 22.98 -35.18 64.63
C GLU A 178 21.93 -35.69 63.63
N LEU A 179 21.42 -36.91 63.84
CA LEU A 179 20.42 -37.52 62.96
C LEU A 179 19.05 -36.83 63.06
N GLU A 180 18.64 -36.32 64.23
CA GLU A 180 17.45 -35.47 64.35
C GLU A 180 17.69 -34.04 63.85
N GLU A 181 18.92 -33.51 63.94
CA GLU A 181 19.27 -32.22 63.34
C GLU A 181 19.24 -32.27 61.81
N ILE A 182 19.79 -33.33 61.19
CA ILE A 182 19.75 -33.58 59.74
C ILE A 182 18.30 -33.84 59.27
N LYS A 183 17.46 -34.52 60.07
CA LYS A 183 16.01 -34.58 59.81
C LYS A 183 15.36 -33.19 59.91
N GLY A 184 15.83 -32.36 60.83
CA GLY A 184 15.36 -30.98 61.02
C GLY A 184 15.73 -30.07 59.85
N SER A 185 16.98 -30.11 59.36
CA SER A 185 17.43 -29.35 58.19
C SER A 185 16.66 -29.82 56.95
N ARG A 186 16.63 -31.14 56.69
CA ARG A 186 15.92 -31.71 55.54
C ARG A 186 14.42 -31.42 55.53
N LYS A 187 13.78 -31.29 56.70
CA LYS A 187 12.38 -30.82 56.79
C LYS A 187 12.25 -29.36 56.35
N ARG A 188 13.10 -28.47 56.88
CA ARG A 188 13.15 -27.04 56.52
C ARG A 188 13.49 -26.82 55.03
N GLU A 189 14.43 -27.58 54.49
CA GLU A 189 14.76 -27.64 53.05
C GLU A 189 13.54 -28.09 52.22
N LEU A 190 12.81 -29.12 52.68
CA LEU A 190 11.56 -29.58 52.05
C LEU A 190 10.35 -28.68 52.32
N GLU A 191 10.46 -27.65 53.14
CA GLU A 191 9.43 -26.65 53.41
C GLU A 191 9.71 -25.40 52.55
N THR A 192 10.94 -24.87 52.57
CA THR A 192 11.40 -23.81 51.66
C THR A 192 11.21 -24.18 50.18
N VAL A 193 11.61 -25.38 49.74
CA VAL A 193 11.38 -25.82 48.34
C VAL A 193 9.89 -25.96 48.00
N LYS A 194 8.99 -26.20 48.96
CA LYS A 194 7.54 -26.15 48.70
C LYS A 194 7.06 -24.71 48.57
N GLU A 195 7.50 -23.82 49.45
CA GLU A 195 7.17 -22.40 49.42
C GLU A 195 7.65 -21.76 48.10
N GLU A 196 8.86 -22.08 47.65
CA GLU A 196 9.40 -21.69 46.33
C GLU A 196 8.55 -22.25 45.18
N LEU A 197 8.16 -23.53 45.22
CA LEU A 197 7.29 -24.13 44.19
C LEU A 197 5.87 -23.54 44.20
N GLU A 198 5.34 -23.14 45.35
CA GLU A 198 4.03 -22.49 45.47
C GLU A 198 4.09 -21.02 45.03
N GLN A 199 5.18 -20.32 45.32
CA GLN A 199 5.47 -18.98 44.78
C GLN A 199 5.59 -19.03 43.24
N LEU A 200 6.40 -19.91 42.68
CA LEU A 200 6.56 -20.09 41.23
C LEU A 200 5.24 -20.48 40.55
N ARG A 201 4.41 -21.32 41.19
CA ARG A 201 3.05 -21.61 40.71
C ARG A 201 2.15 -20.38 40.74
N SER A 202 2.20 -19.57 41.80
CA SER A 202 1.40 -18.34 41.88
C SER A 202 1.82 -17.32 40.82
N GLN A 203 3.11 -17.19 40.55
CA GLN A 203 3.68 -16.33 39.50
C GLN A 203 3.24 -16.81 38.12
N ALA A 204 3.41 -18.09 37.80
CA ALA A 204 2.97 -18.67 36.53
C ALA A 204 1.45 -18.57 36.32
N CYS A 205 0.64 -18.67 37.38
CA CYS A 205 -0.81 -18.41 37.30
C CYS A 205 -1.11 -16.94 36.97
N LEU A 206 -0.46 -15.99 37.65
CA LEU A 206 -0.63 -14.55 37.41
C LEU A 206 -0.17 -14.15 36.01
N GLU A 207 0.98 -14.64 35.55
CA GLU A 207 1.47 -14.46 34.17
C GLU A 207 0.47 -15.02 33.16
N ALA A 208 -0.05 -16.23 33.39
CA ALA A 208 -1.05 -16.85 32.53
C ALA A 208 -2.40 -16.12 32.55
N ASP A 209 -2.77 -15.44 33.64
CA ASP A 209 -3.97 -14.60 33.72
C ASP A 209 -3.73 -13.26 33.00
N CYS A 210 -2.58 -12.59 33.21
CA CYS A 210 -2.18 -11.37 32.49
C CYS A 210 -2.18 -11.59 30.97
N LEU A 211 -1.53 -12.65 30.47
CA LEU A 211 -1.52 -13.01 29.05
C LEU A 211 -2.92 -13.34 28.51
N ARG A 212 -3.85 -13.82 29.37
CA ARG A 212 -5.25 -14.04 28.99
C ARG A 212 -6.05 -12.76 28.87
N GLU A 213 -5.81 -11.76 29.72
CA GLU A 213 -6.43 -10.43 29.58
C GLU A 213 -5.83 -9.65 28.41
N GLU A 214 -4.51 -9.69 28.20
CA GLU A 214 -3.87 -9.10 27.01
C GLU A 214 -4.43 -9.69 25.70
N LEU A 215 -4.62 -11.03 25.65
CA LEU A 215 -5.22 -11.71 24.51
C LEU A 215 -6.71 -11.34 24.31
N LYS A 216 -7.47 -11.05 25.38
CA LYS A 216 -8.83 -10.52 25.26
C LYS A 216 -8.80 -9.10 24.70
N SER A 217 -8.02 -8.20 25.29
CA SER A 217 -7.90 -6.82 24.83
C SER A 217 -7.36 -6.70 23.41
N ALA A 218 -6.51 -7.64 22.96
CA ALA A 218 -6.09 -7.75 21.57
C ALA A 218 -7.24 -8.17 20.64
N LYS A 219 -8.04 -9.18 21.03
CA LYS A 219 -9.23 -9.59 20.26
C LYS A 219 -10.30 -8.50 20.20
N GLU A 220 -10.50 -7.76 21.28
CA GLU A 220 -11.43 -6.63 21.36
C GLU A 220 -10.96 -5.50 20.43
N ARG A 221 -9.68 -5.11 20.49
CA ARG A 221 -9.08 -4.13 19.55
C ARG A 221 -9.25 -4.55 18.09
N HIS A 222 -8.88 -5.78 17.73
CA HIS A 222 -9.07 -6.29 16.38
C HIS A 222 -10.55 -6.38 15.95
N SER A 223 -11.47 -6.69 16.88
CA SER A 223 -12.91 -6.66 16.62
C SER A 223 -13.42 -5.25 16.33
N CYS A 224 -12.91 -4.24 17.04
CA CYS A 224 -13.21 -2.83 16.75
C CYS A 224 -12.56 -2.35 15.44
N GLU A 225 -11.32 -2.72 15.16
CA GLU A 225 -10.61 -2.41 13.91
C GLU A 225 -11.35 -3.00 12.69
N ILE A 226 -11.79 -4.26 12.78
CA ILE A 226 -12.59 -4.94 11.75
C ILE A 226 -13.95 -4.25 11.59
N GLY A 227 -14.62 -3.88 12.67
CA GLY A 227 -15.89 -3.13 12.62
C GLY A 227 -15.74 -1.78 11.93
N LEU A 228 -14.75 -0.98 12.31
CA LEU A 228 -14.46 0.31 11.68
C LEU A 228 -14.07 0.17 10.20
N ALA A 229 -13.34 -0.87 9.84
CA ALA A 229 -13.02 -1.18 8.43
C ALA A 229 -14.26 -1.58 7.62
N GLN A 230 -15.19 -2.35 8.21
CA GLN A 230 -16.47 -2.70 7.59
C GLN A 230 -17.37 -1.46 7.41
N GLU A 231 -17.47 -0.60 8.43
CA GLU A 231 -18.22 0.67 8.35
C GLU A 231 -17.60 1.66 7.34
N ALA A 232 -16.27 1.68 7.20
CA ALA A 232 -15.58 2.49 6.20
C ALA A 232 -15.81 1.95 4.77
N LEU A 233 -15.74 0.62 4.58
CA LEU A 233 -16.04 -0.03 3.31
C LEU A 233 -17.51 0.18 2.91
N GLN A 234 -18.45 0.04 3.85
CA GLN A 234 -19.87 0.29 3.58
C GLN A 234 -20.11 1.74 3.15
N ARG A 235 -19.54 2.73 3.85
CA ARG A 235 -19.63 4.14 3.44
C ARG A 235 -19.03 4.39 2.06
N ALA A 236 -17.86 3.81 1.76
CA ALA A 236 -17.25 3.91 0.44
C ALA A 236 -18.13 3.30 -0.68
N LEU A 237 -18.84 2.20 -0.40
CA LEU A 237 -19.81 1.60 -1.33
C LEU A 237 -21.06 2.48 -1.50
N GLU A 238 -21.60 3.05 -0.42
CA GLU A 238 -22.75 3.98 -0.46
C GLU A 238 -22.40 5.28 -1.21
N GLU A 239 -21.19 5.82 -1.02
CA GLU A 239 -20.65 6.97 -1.75
C GLU A 239 -20.42 6.66 -3.24
N ALA A 240 -19.85 5.49 -3.56
CA ALA A 240 -19.67 5.04 -4.93
C ALA A 240 -21.01 4.81 -5.66
N GLU A 241 -22.01 4.23 -4.97
CA GLU A 241 -23.38 4.13 -5.49
C GLU A 241 -24.02 5.51 -5.70
N ALA A 242 -23.82 6.46 -4.77
CA ALA A 242 -24.37 7.81 -4.90
C ALA A 242 -23.74 8.57 -6.07
N GLU A 243 -22.42 8.48 -6.27
CA GLU A 243 -21.78 9.12 -7.42
C GLU A 243 -22.10 8.41 -8.73
N ARG A 244 -22.24 7.08 -8.75
CA ARG A 244 -22.77 6.35 -9.92
C ARG A 244 -24.18 6.83 -10.27
N LYS A 245 -25.08 6.99 -9.31
CA LYS A 245 -26.45 7.51 -9.53
C LYS A 245 -26.41 8.93 -10.13
N ARG A 246 -25.58 9.84 -9.58
CA ARG A 246 -25.35 11.18 -10.15
C ARG A 246 -24.78 11.13 -11.57
N GLN A 247 -23.91 10.17 -11.89
CA GLN A 247 -23.36 9.99 -13.24
C GLN A 247 -24.42 9.47 -14.21
N GLU A 248 -25.28 8.52 -13.79
CA GLU A 248 -26.43 8.04 -14.57
C GLU A 248 -27.47 9.15 -14.81
N GLU A 249 -27.74 9.99 -13.81
CA GLU A 249 -28.61 11.18 -13.91
C GLU A 249 -28.04 12.19 -14.91
N ARG A 250 -26.78 12.63 -14.74
CA ARG A 250 -26.09 13.54 -15.69
C ARG A 250 -26.03 12.97 -17.12
N ALA A 251 -25.92 11.65 -17.27
CA ALA A 251 -25.95 11.00 -18.59
C ALA A 251 -27.37 11.03 -19.21
N GLN A 252 -28.41 10.79 -18.41
CA GLN A 252 -29.81 10.92 -18.84
C GLN A 252 -30.17 12.36 -19.20
N GLU A 253 -29.72 13.35 -18.43
CA GLU A 253 -29.91 14.77 -18.74
C GLU A 253 -29.28 15.16 -20.08
N ARG A 254 -28.01 14.76 -20.32
CA ARG A 254 -27.31 14.98 -21.60
C ARG A 254 -28.04 14.31 -22.77
N LEU A 255 -28.52 13.07 -22.59
CA LEU A 255 -29.29 12.38 -23.62
C LEU A 255 -30.62 13.10 -23.91
N GLN A 256 -31.33 13.58 -22.88
CA GLN A 256 -32.54 14.38 -23.07
C GLN A 256 -32.25 15.73 -23.74
N ALA A 257 -31.11 16.38 -23.45
CA ALA A 257 -30.70 17.61 -24.12
C ALA A 257 -30.45 17.37 -25.62
N ALA A 258 -29.62 16.39 -25.97
CA ALA A 258 -29.36 16.01 -27.36
C ALA A 258 -30.64 15.61 -28.12
N LEU A 259 -31.57 14.90 -27.47
CA LEU A 259 -32.88 14.57 -28.07
C LEU A 259 -33.74 15.82 -28.32
N ARG A 260 -33.70 16.83 -27.44
CA ARG A 260 -34.38 18.13 -27.66
C ARG A 260 -33.73 18.92 -28.81
N GLU A 261 -32.40 18.93 -28.89
CA GLU A 261 -31.64 19.57 -29.96
C GLU A 261 -31.92 18.92 -31.32
N HIS A 262 -31.87 17.60 -31.42
CA HIS A 262 -32.25 16.87 -32.64
C HIS A 262 -33.71 17.11 -33.02
N GLN A 263 -34.64 17.14 -32.06
CA GLN A 263 -36.04 17.46 -32.32
C GLN A 263 -36.23 18.90 -32.82
N ALA A 264 -35.47 19.87 -32.29
CA ALA A 264 -35.46 21.25 -32.75
C ALA A 264 -34.90 21.39 -34.17
N GLU A 265 -33.80 20.69 -34.50
CA GLU A 265 -33.21 20.73 -35.83
C GLU A 265 -34.09 20.04 -36.87
N ILE A 266 -34.72 18.90 -36.54
CA ILE A 266 -35.74 18.26 -37.39
C ILE A 266 -36.91 19.22 -37.67
N SER A 267 -37.36 19.98 -36.66
CA SER A 267 -38.39 21.01 -36.85
C SER A 267 -37.90 22.14 -37.76
N ARG A 268 -36.69 22.66 -37.54
CA ARG A 268 -36.08 23.73 -38.35
C ARG A 268 -35.92 23.33 -39.82
N LEU A 269 -35.42 22.13 -40.09
CA LEU A 269 -35.31 21.56 -41.44
C LEU A 269 -36.69 21.33 -42.08
N SER A 270 -37.67 20.87 -41.30
CA SER A 270 -39.06 20.70 -41.77
C SER A 270 -39.73 22.03 -42.13
N GLU A 271 -39.38 23.12 -41.45
CA GLU A 271 -39.84 24.48 -41.76
C GLU A 271 -39.12 25.07 -42.98
N ALA A 272 -37.80 24.86 -43.09
CA ALA A 272 -37.02 25.25 -44.27
C ALA A 272 -37.54 24.57 -45.54
N HIS A 273 -37.67 23.24 -45.56
CA HIS A 273 -38.25 22.52 -46.70
C HIS A 273 -39.69 22.96 -47.01
N ARG A 274 -40.51 23.30 -46.00
CA ARG A 274 -41.87 23.83 -46.21
C ARG A 274 -41.85 25.21 -46.88
N ALA A 275 -40.90 26.07 -46.52
CA ALA A 275 -40.70 27.37 -47.17
C ALA A 275 -40.19 27.21 -48.61
N GLU A 276 -39.23 26.33 -48.87
CA GLU A 276 -38.73 26.01 -50.21
C GLU A 276 -39.81 25.44 -51.12
N VAL A 277 -40.59 24.45 -50.66
CA VAL A 277 -41.72 23.89 -51.41
C VAL A 277 -42.78 24.97 -51.69
N SER A 278 -43.00 25.90 -50.76
CA SER A 278 -43.92 27.04 -50.98
C SER A 278 -43.38 28.03 -52.02
N SER A 279 -42.07 28.30 -52.02
CA SER A 279 -41.37 29.14 -52.99
C SER A 279 -41.40 28.52 -54.40
N LEU A 280 -41.02 27.25 -54.53
CA LEU A 280 -41.07 26.50 -55.80
C LEU A 280 -42.51 26.40 -56.34
N LYS A 281 -43.50 26.19 -55.47
CA LYS A 281 -44.91 26.23 -55.86
C LYS A 281 -45.36 27.60 -56.36
N HIS A 282 -44.85 28.69 -55.77
CA HIS A 282 -45.11 30.04 -56.25
C HIS A 282 -44.43 30.30 -57.61
N GLN A 283 -43.17 29.90 -57.78
CA GLN A 283 -42.45 29.99 -59.06
C GLN A 283 -43.16 29.21 -60.18
N ALA A 284 -43.63 27.99 -59.89
CA ALA A 284 -44.42 27.21 -60.84
C ALA A 284 -45.75 27.89 -61.22
N GLN A 285 -46.42 28.56 -60.27
CA GLN A 285 -47.63 29.36 -60.54
C GLN A 285 -47.37 30.64 -61.34
N VAL A 286 -46.17 31.22 -61.27
CA VAL A 286 -45.74 32.34 -62.13
C VAL A 286 -45.48 31.80 -63.54
N LEU A 287 -44.60 30.81 -63.68
CA LEU A 287 -44.26 30.20 -64.97
C LEU A 287 -45.48 29.65 -65.72
N GLN A 288 -46.48 29.11 -65.02
CA GLN A 288 -47.73 28.68 -65.66
C GLN A 288 -48.55 29.86 -66.21
N LYS A 289 -48.62 31.00 -65.51
CA LYS A 289 -49.29 32.21 -66.02
C LYS A 289 -48.54 32.79 -67.22
N ASP A 290 -47.22 32.77 -67.19
CA ASP A 290 -46.38 33.22 -68.30
C ASP A 290 -46.59 32.32 -69.54
N LEU A 291 -46.67 31.00 -69.34
CA LEU A 291 -47.03 30.05 -70.39
C LEU A 291 -48.44 30.32 -70.95
N GLU A 292 -49.43 30.56 -70.08
CA GLU A 292 -50.80 30.92 -70.50
C GLU A 292 -50.89 32.29 -71.20
N ALA A 293 -49.95 33.20 -70.94
CA ALA A 293 -49.83 34.46 -71.67
C ALA A 293 -49.19 34.24 -73.05
N GLN A 294 -48.08 33.51 -73.11
CA GLN A 294 -47.42 33.14 -74.37
C GLN A 294 -48.32 32.33 -75.31
N GLN A 295 -49.19 31.45 -74.77
CA GLN A 295 -50.19 30.75 -75.58
C GLN A 295 -51.24 31.69 -76.20
N LYS A 296 -51.62 32.78 -75.51
CA LYS A 296 -52.56 33.78 -76.04
C LYS A 296 -51.90 34.67 -77.09
N GLU A 297 -50.66 35.09 -76.85
CA GLU A 297 -49.85 35.83 -77.83
C GLU A 297 -49.61 35.00 -79.11
N ALA A 298 -49.24 33.73 -78.97
CA ALA A 298 -49.08 32.81 -80.10
C ALA A 298 -50.39 32.57 -80.88
N ALA A 299 -51.54 32.56 -80.19
CA ALA A 299 -52.85 32.49 -80.85
C ALA A 299 -53.17 33.76 -81.65
N GLN A 300 -52.90 34.94 -81.09
CA GLN A 300 -53.08 36.23 -81.78
C GLN A 300 -52.18 36.33 -83.02
N LEU A 301 -50.89 36.01 -82.90
CA LEU A 301 -49.95 35.95 -84.02
C LEU A 301 -50.36 34.93 -85.10
N GLN A 302 -51.03 33.84 -84.71
CA GLN A 302 -51.61 32.88 -85.65
C GLN A 302 -52.84 33.47 -86.39
N GLU A 303 -53.72 34.20 -85.71
CA GLU A 303 -54.84 34.91 -86.36
C GLU A 303 -54.34 35.98 -87.33
N GLU A 304 -53.37 36.81 -86.93
CA GLU A 304 -52.74 37.82 -87.80
C GLU A 304 -52.08 37.18 -89.04
N ARG A 305 -51.31 36.10 -88.84
CA ARG A 305 -50.73 35.31 -89.94
C ARG A 305 -51.79 34.83 -90.93
N ASP A 306 -52.95 34.39 -90.45
CA ASP A 306 -54.01 33.87 -91.32
C ASP A 306 -54.80 34.99 -92.01
N VAL A 307 -54.93 36.17 -91.40
CA VAL A 307 -55.40 37.38 -92.07
C VAL A 307 -54.45 37.78 -93.21
N VAL A 308 -53.14 37.89 -92.94
CA VAL A 308 -52.12 38.23 -93.96
C VAL A 308 -52.07 37.20 -95.08
N ARG A 309 -52.19 35.89 -94.76
CA ARG A 309 -52.27 34.82 -95.75
C ARG A 309 -53.51 34.93 -96.65
N ASN A 310 -54.64 35.37 -96.11
CA ASN A 310 -55.86 35.58 -96.89
C ASN A 310 -55.78 36.87 -97.73
N GLN A 311 -55.13 37.92 -97.24
CA GLN A 311 -54.81 39.13 -98.03
C GLN A 311 -53.88 38.79 -99.21
N LEU A 312 -52.83 37.98 -98.98
CA LEU A 312 -51.94 37.51 -100.04
C LEU A 312 -52.71 36.75 -101.13
N ARG A 313 -53.56 35.80 -100.75
CA ARG A 313 -54.43 35.06 -101.69
C ARG A 313 -55.37 35.96 -102.49
N ALA A 314 -55.88 37.04 -101.88
CA ALA A 314 -56.70 38.02 -102.60
C ALA A 314 -55.88 38.82 -103.63
N ALA A 315 -54.66 39.24 -103.27
CA ALA A 315 -53.74 39.91 -104.19
C ALA A 315 -53.24 38.98 -105.31
N GLU A 316 -52.99 37.70 -105.02
CA GLU A 316 -52.70 36.66 -106.01
C GLU A 316 -53.88 36.50 -106.99
N ALA A 317 -55.11 36.40 -106.49
CA ALA A 317 -56.30 36.32 -107.33
C ALA A 317 -56.48 37.58 -108.20
N GLU A 318 -56.31 38.77 -107.64
CA GLU A 318 -56.36 40.03 -108.40
C GLU A 318 -55.29 40.06 -109.49
N LEU A 319 -54.04 39.68 -109.17
CA LEU A 319 -52.95 39.58 -110.14
C LEU A 319 -53.24 38.57 -111.26
N THR A 320 -53.89 37.44 -110.96
CA THR A 320 -54.35 36.51 -112.03
C THR A 320 -55.43 37.13 -112.92
N SER A 321 -56.32 37.96 -112.37
CA SER A 321 -57.33 38.68 -113.17
C SER A 321 -56.71 39.79 -114.04
N GLN A 322 -55.72 40.52 -113.51
CA GLN A 322 -54.96 41.51 -114.27
C GLN A 322 -54.14 40.85 -115.39
N ASN A 323 -53.52 39.69 -115.13
CA ASN A 323 -52.86 38.89 -116.16
C ASN A 323 -53.84 38.36 -117.23
N ALA A 324 -55.05 37.95 -116.84
CA ALA A 324 -56.09 37.56 -117.80
C ALA A 324 -56.51 38.75 -118.70
N LEU A 325 -56.64 39.95 -118.13
CA LEU A 325 -56.90 41.18 -118.89
C LEU A 325 -55.73 41.53 -119.83
N LEU A 326 -54.48 41.42 -119.38
CA LEU A 326 -53.30 41.60 -120.23
C LEU A 326 -53.26 40.59 -121.39
N MET A 327 -53.68 39.35 -121.16
CA MET A 327 -53.80 38.35 -122.22
C MET A 327 -54.94 38.68 -123.21
N GLN A 328 -56.09 39.20 -122.74
CA GLN A 328 -57.15 39.70 -123.62
C GLN A 328 -56.69 40.89 -124.47
N LEU A 329 -55.97 41.85 -123.87
CA LEU A 329 -55.37 42.98 -124.59
C LEU A 329 -54.32 42.51 -125.60
N LYS A 330 -53.52 41.49 -125.26
CA LYS A 330 -52.53 40.89 -126.17
C LYS A 330 -53.19 40.19 -127.36
N THR A 331 -54.33 39.52 -127.16
CA THR A 331 -55.16 38.99 -128.27
C THR A 331 -55.68 40.14 -129.15
N TYR A 332 -56.25 41.19 -128.55
CA TYR A 332 -56.81 42.34 -129.27
C TYR A 332 -55.77 43.10 -130.10
N VAL A 333 -54.52 43.19 -129.62
CA VAL A 333 -53.38 43.73 -130.40
C VAL A 333 -52.95 42.74 -131.50
N GLY A 334 -52.85 41.44 -131.21
CA GLY A 334 -52.50 40.42 -132.21
C GLY A 334 -53.51 40.30 -133.37
N GLU A 335 -54.77 40.64 -133.13
CA GLU A 335 -55.81 40.71 -134.18
C GLU A 335 -55.62 41.88 -135.15
N GLN A 336 -54.86 42.94 -134.80
CA GLN A 336 -54.50 44.04 -135.70
C GLN A 336 -53.34 43.67 -136.65
N GLU A 337 -52.36 42.89 -136.18
CA GLU A 337 -51.06 42.69 -136.87
C GLU A 337 -51.05 41.51 -137.85
N SER A 338 -52.11 40.71 -137.93
CA SER A 338 -52.15 39.43 -138.66
C SER A 338 -52.37 39.53 -140.19
N ARG A 339 -51.74 40.51 -140.87
CA ARG A 339 -51.68 40.60 -142.35
C ARG A 339 -50.24 40.72 -142.88
N GLN A 340 -49.59 39.55 -142.93
CA GLN A 340 -48.33 39.22 -143.61
C GLN A 340 -47.03 39.76 -142.95
N PRO A 341 -45.97 38.92 -142.82
CA PRO A 341 -44.67 39.35 -142.31
C PRO A 341 -43.92 40.20 -143.35
N SER A 342 -43.15 41.19 -142.90
CA SER A 342 -42.35 42.05 -143.79
C SER A 342 -40.99 41.44 -144.12
N LEU A 343 -40.48 41.77 -145.32
CA LEU A 343 -39.17 41.37 -145.84
C LEU A 343 -37.99 41.78 -144.92
N GLU A 344 -38.24 42.76 -144.05
CA GLU A 344 -37.27 43.29 -143.09
C GLU A 344 -36.88 42.25 -142.03
N GLN A 345 -37.77 41.32 -141.66
CA GLN A 345 -37.48 40.33 -140.63
C GLN A 345 -36.43 39.32 -141.10
N GLU A 346 -36.47 38.89 -142.36
CA GLU A 346 -35.41 38.06 -142.96
C GLU A 346 -34.10 38.85 -143.13
N GLN A 347 -34.17 40.11 -143.55
CA GLN A 347 -32.99 40.99 -143.64
C GLN A 347 -32.32 41.20 -142.27
N LEU A 348 -33.10 41.35 -141.20
CA LEU A 348 -32.59 41.46 -139.83
C LEU A 348 -31.93 40.16 -139.36
N ILE A 349 -32.47 38.99 -139.70
CA ILE A 349 -31.85 37.69 -139.39
C ILE A 349 -30.50 37.57 -140.11
N SER A 350 -30.42 37.88 -141.40
CA SER A 350 -29.13 37.90 -142.13
C SER A 350 -28.16 38.94 -141.57
N ARG A 351 -28.66 40.10 -141.11
CA ARG A 351 -27.83 41.14 -140.50
C ARG A 351 -27.27 40.71 -139.13
N VAL A 352 -28.05 39.98 -138.33
CA VAL A 352 -27.58 39.41 -137.04
C VAL A 352 -26.49 38.38 -137.29
N GLN A 353 -26.69 37.41 -138.20
CA GLN A 353 -25.68 36.39 -138.51
C GLN A 353 -24.35 37.03 -138.97
N HIS A 354 -24.42 38.04 -139.84
CA HIS A 354 -23.22 38.76 -140.29
C HIS A 354 -22.53 39.53 -139.15
N LEU A 355 -23.29 40.13 -138.22
CA LEU A 355 -22.73 40.78 -137.01
C LEU A 355 -22.12 39.75 -136.03
N GLU A 356 -22.62 38.52 -135.99
CA GLU A 356 -22.05 37.44 -135.19
C GLU A 356 -20.70 36.95 -135.75
N GLU A 357 -20.59 36.86 -137.08
CA GLU A 357 -19.33 36.61 -137.81
C GLU A 357 -18.31 37.75 -137.56
N GLU A 358 -18.74 39.02 -137.70
CA GLU A 358 -17.89 40.18 -137.40
C GLU A 358 -17.42 40.17 -135.93
N LYS A 359 -18.29 39.81 -134.97
CA LYS A 359 -17.96 39.68 -133.55
C LYS A 359 -16.87 38.63 -133.30
N ASP A 360 -16.97 37.45 -133.90
CA ASP A 360 -15.97 36.39 -133.69
C ASP A 360 -14.67 36.67 -134.44
N ALA A 361 -14.71 37.29 -135.62
CA ALA A 361 -13.53 37.83 -136.28
C ALA A 361 -12.82 38.87 -135.38
N LEU A 362 -13.55 39.86 -134.85
CA LEU A 362 -13.02 40.86 -133.92
C LEU A 362 -12.40 40.20 -132.68
N LYS A 363 -13.03 39.17 -132.10
CA LYS A 363 -12.49 38.43 -130.96
C LYS A 363 -11.10 37.84 -131.26
N THR A 364 -10.90 37.21 -132.42
CA THR A 364 -9.56 36.71 -132.80
C THR A 364 -8.53 37.84 -132.96
N THR A 365 -8.94 39.03 -133.43
CA THR A 365 -8.02 40.18 -133.50
C THR A 365 -7.64 40.72 -132.12
N VAL A 366 -8.56 40.69 -131.13
CA VAL A 366 -8.27 41.06 -129.74
C VAL A 366 -7.28 40.07 -129.12
N GLU A 367 -7.46 38.77 -129.33
CA GLU A 367 -6.53 37.73 -128.87
C GLU A 367 -5.12 37.92 -129.49
N LEU A 368 -5.04 38.30 -130.77
CA LEU A 368 -3.76 38.61 -131.43
C LEU A 368 -3.12 39.92 -130.92
N LEU A 369 -3.93 40.93 -130.59
CA LEU A 369 -3.47 42.18 -129.98
C LEU A 369 -2.99 41.99 -128.54
N GLN A 370 -3.58 41.06 -127.79
CA GLN A 370 -3.15 40.70 -126.44
C GLN A 370 -1.68 40.20 -126.45
N VAL A 371 -1.31 39.38 -127.44
CA VAL A 371 0.07 38.86 -127.64
C VAL A 371 1.05 39.98 -128.08
N ARG A 372 0.56 41.00 -128.81
CA ARG A 372 1.35 42.21 -129.06
C ARG A 372 1.53 43.07 -127.82
N LEU A 373 0.52 43.16 -126.96
CA LEU A 373 0.58 43.99 -125.76
C LEU A 373 1.59 43.44 -124.74
N THR A 374 1.65 42.12 -124.54
CA THR A 374 2.66 41.50 -123.67
C THR A 374 4.08 41.73 -124.19
N SER A 375 4.34 41.50 -125.48
CA SER A 375 5.66 41.73 -126.07
C SER A 375 6.11 43.20 -126.03
N LEU A 376 5.19 44.17 -126.06
CA LEU A 376 5.51 45.59 -125.82
C LEU A 376 5.81 45.89 -124.34
N SER A 377 5.12 45.22 -123.40
CA SER A 377 5.39 45.35 -121.97
C SER A 377 6.82 44.91 -121.62
N ASP A 378 7.27 43.78 -122.18
CA ASP A 378 8.62 43.27 -121.96
C ASP A 378 9.68 44.26 -122.48
N ILE A 379 9.46 44.87 -123.66
CA ILE A 379 10.34 45.89 -124.23
C ILE A 379 10.42 47.15 -123.36
N LEU A 380 9.31 47.59 -122.75
CA LEU A 380 9.29 48.76 -121.86
C LEU A 380 10.12 48.52 -120.59
N THR A 381 10.00 47.35 -119.95
CA THR A 381 10.78 47.05 -118.72
C THR A 381 12.29 47.08 -118.96
N LEU A 382 12.74 46.68 -120.16
CA LEU A 382 14.15 46.79 -120.57
C LEU A 382 14.61 48.25 -120.72
N GLN A 383 13.74 49.15 -121.19
CA GLN A 383 14.05 50.59 -121.35
C GLN A 383 14.11 51.33 -120.01
N GLU A 384 13.24 50.98 -119.05
CA GLU A 384 13.27 51.56 -117.70
C GLU A 384 14.59 51.26 -116.96
N MET A 385 15.17 50.08 -117.18
CA MET A 385 16.51 49.70 -116.69
C MET A 385 17.68 50.47 -117.32
N GLU A 386 17.46 51.22 -118.41
CA GLU A 386 18.47 52.13 -118.99
C GLU A 386 18.32 53.57 -118.47
N LEU A 387 17.09 54.05 -118.29
CA LEU A 387 16.82 55.40 -117.78
C LEU A 387 17.34 55.62 -116.36
N ALA A 388 17.26 54.59 -115.50
CA ALA A 388 17.77 54.63 -114.13
C ALA A 388 19.28 54.93 -114.00
N ARG A 389 20.07 54.83 -115.10
CA ARG A 389 21.53 55.00 -115.10
C ARG A 389 22.04 56.41 -115.40
N LYS A 390 21.18 57.42 -115.65
CA LYS A 390 21.61 58.72 -116.19
C LYS A 390 21.21 59.99 -115.40
N VAL A 391 20.51 59.89 -114.27
CA VAL A 391 20.06 61.08 -113.51
C VAL A 391 21.02 61.38 -112.33
N HIS A 392 22.18 61.97 -112.66
CA HIS A 392 23.08 62.63 -111.73
C HIS A 392 23.68 63.86 -112.42
N LEU A 393 23.28 65.09 -112.06
CA LEU A 393 24.11 66.32 -112.09
C LEU A 393 23.32 67.57 -111.61
N LYS A 394 23.83 68.23 -110.55
CA LYS A 394 23.77 69.68 -110.21
C LYS A 394 22.37 70.33 -109.96
N ASP A 395 22.12 71.23 -108.99
CA ASP A 395 22.90 72.34 -108.35
C ASP A 395 23.03 73.58 -109.28
N PRO A 396 22.93 74.87 -108.85
CA PRO A 396 23.06 75.37 -107.47
C PRO A 396 22.08 76.45 -106.93
N LEU A 397 22.08 76.55 -105.59
CA LEU A 397 21.95 77.73 -104.71
C LEU A 397 20.71 78.66 -104.69
N GLN A 398 20.07 78.65 -103.51
CA GLN A 398 19.41 79.75 -102.76
C GLN A 398 18.22 80.52 -103.38
N SER A 399 17.04 80.16 -102.87
CA SER A 399 15.79 80.93 -102.94
C SER A 399 15.11 80.92 -101.56
N GLU A 400 14.02 81.69 -101.38
CA GLU A 400 13.22 81.77 -100.14
C GLU A 400 12.77 80.40 -99.59
N SER A 401 12.75 79.38 -100.45
CA SER A 401 12.53 77.98 -100.09
C SER A 401 13.40 77.53 -98.92
N SER A 402 14.63 78.03 -98.76
CA SER A 402 15.52 77.64 -97.65
C SER A 402 15.03 78.12 -96.28
N GLN A 403 14.60 79.38 -96.15
CA GLN A 403 14.02 79.88 -94.88
C GLN A 403 12.63 79.29 -94.64
N LYS A 404 11.81 79.12 -95.68
CA LYS A 404 10.51 78.45 -95.58
C LYS A 404 10.67 76.98 -95.13
N LEU A 405 11.70 76.29 -95.62
CA LEU A 405 12.10 74.96 -95.18
C LEU A 405 12.59 74.96 -93.72
N GLN A 406 13.36 75.96 -93.28
CA GLN A 406 13.82 76.05 -91.90
C GLN A 406 12.66 76.30 -90.92
N CYS A 407 11.69 77.17 -91.25
CA CYS A 407 10.47 77.36 -90.46
C CYS A 407 9.59 76.10 -90.44
N LEU A 408 9.44 75.42 -91.59
CA LEU A 408 8.72 74.15 -91.69
C LEU A 408 9.42 73.04 -90.87
N LEU A 409 10.75 73.03 -90.84
CA LEU A 409 11.57 72.10 -90.07
C LEU A 409 11.51 72.38 -88.56
N SER A 410 11.40 73.64 -88.14
CA SER A 410 11.09 73.99 -86.74
C SER A 410 9.70 73.52 -86.33
N ARG A 411 8.66 73.82 -87.13
CA ARG A 411 7.28 73.37 -86.89
C ARG A 411 7.14 71.83 -86.96
N TRP A 412 7.96 71.17 -87.77
CA TRP A 412 8.09 69.72 -87.79
C TRP A 412 8.75 69.19 -86.51
N ARG A 413 9.85 69.79 -86.04
CA ARG A 413 10.47 69.48 -84.74
C ARG A 413 9.49 69.65 -83.58
N GLU A 414 8.72 70.74 -83.54
CA GLU A 414 7.66 71.00 -82.55
C GLU A 414 6.57 69.92 -82.58
N LYS A 415 6.11 69.52 -83.77
CA LYS A 415 5.09 68.47 -83.92
C LYS A 415 5.65 67.09 -83.57
N VAL A 416 6.89 66.78 -83.95
CA VAL A 416 7.58 65.54 -83.56
C VAL A 416 7.81 65.50 -82.05
N PHE A 417 8.24 66.60 -81.42
CA PHE A 417 8.38 66.68 -79.97
C PHE A 417 7.04 66.50 -79.26
N SER A 418 5.98 67.13 -79.76
CA SER A 418 4.61 66.95 -79.25
C SER A 418 4.12 65.50 -79.37
N LEU A 419 4.42 64.82 -80.47
CA LEU A 419 4.11 63.40 -80.67
C LEU A 419 4.98 62.48 -79.80
N LEU A 420 6.25 62.81 -79.57
CA LEU A 420 7.13 62.09 -78.64
C LEU A 420 6.65 62.24 -77.19
N VAL A 421 6.26 63.44 -76.77
CA VAL A 421 5.69 63.68 -75.43
C VAL A 421 4.35 62.96 -75.28
N GLN A 422 3.48 63.01 -76.30
CA GLN A 422 2.22 62.25 -76.31
C GLN A 422 2.49 60.74 -76.20
N LEU A 423 3.39 60.19 -77.02
CA LEU A 423 3.77 58.78 -76.98
C LEU A 423 4.38 58.39 -75.63
N LYS A 424 5.28 59.19 -75.05
CA LYS A 424 5.84 58.93 -73.71
C LYS A 424 4.81 59.06 -72.60
N SER A 425 3.85 59.97 -72.68
CA SER A 425 2.73 60.00 -71.73
C SER A 425 1.87 58.73 -71.83
N GLN A 426 1.62 58.23 -73.04
CA GLN A 426 0.87 57.01 -73.27
C GLN A 426 1.64 55.75 -72.83
N GLU A 427 2.95 55.68 -73.09
CA GLU A 427 3.83 54.63 -72.58
C GLU A 427 3.82 54.60 -71.04
N LEU A 428 3.93 55.76 -70.37
CA LEU A 428 3.87 55.84 -68.90
C LEU A 428 2.52 55.37 -68.36
N CYS A 429 1.40 55.84 -68.94
CA CYS A 429 0.06 55.35 -68.57
C CYS A 429 -0.08 53.84 -68.79
N HIS A 430 0.42 53.31 -69.91
CA HIS A 430 0.43 51.86 -70.16
C HIS A 430 1.28 51.11 -69.12
N MET A 431 2.49 51.59 -68.81
CA MET A 431 3.32 51.00 -67.74
C MET A 431 2.59 51.01 -66.39
N ASP A 432 1.88 52.07 -66.03
CA ASP A 432 1.18 52.15 -64.74
C ASP A 432 -0.08 51.26 -64.69
N THR A 433 -0.81 51.13 -65.81
CA THR A 433 -1.87 50.10 -65.92
C THR A 433 -1.30 48.67 -65.87
N THR A 434 -0.16 48.41 -66.50
CA THR A 434 0.53 47.11 -66.41
C THR A 434 0.99 46.80 -64.99
N LYS A 435 1.59 47.77 -64.27
CA LYS A 435 1.93 47.64 -62.84
C LYS A 435 0.71 47.39 -61.96
N LEU A 436 -0.46 47.94 -62.31
CA LEU A 436 -1.71 47.72 -61.58
C LEU A 436 -2.26 46.31 -61.83
N LEU A 437 -2.28 45.86 -63.09
CA LEU A 437 -2.66 44.50 -63.47
C LEU A 437 -1.72 43.47 -62.85
N GLN A 438 -0.40 43.69 -62.84
CA GLN A 438 0.59 42.83 -62.18
C GLN A 438 0.35 42.70 -60.67
N ARG A 439 -0.05 43.79 -59.99
CA ARG A 439 -0.46 43.72 -58.57
C ARG A 439 -1.75 42.93 -58.39
N LYS A 440 -2.78 43.20 -59.20
CA LYS A 440 -4.05 42.47 -59.13
C LYS A 440 -3.91 40.98 -59.48
N VAL A 441 -2.97 40.60 -60.35
CA VAL A 441 -2.60 39.21 -60.62
C VAL A 441 -1.98 38.58 -59.37
N LYS A 442 -0.97 39.20 -58.75
CA LYS A 442 -0.36 38.71 -57.50
C LYS A 442 -1.35 38.58 -56.35
N GLU A 443 -2.21 39.58 -56.15
CA GLU A 443 -3.29 39.51 -55.16
C GLU A 443 -4.24 38.33 -55.39
N LEU A 444 -4.44 37.89 -56.64
CA LEU A 444 -5.25 36.72 -56.99
C LEU A 444 -4.46 35.40 -56.90
N GLU A 445 -3.16 35.41 -57.20
CA GLU A 445 -2.25 34.27 -56.99
C GLU A 445 -2.16 33.95 -55.49
N GLU A 446 -1.94 34.95 -54.63
CA GLU A 446 -1.96 34.83 -53.17
C GLU A 446 -3.33 34.37 -52.63
N GLU A 447 -4.44 34.85 -53.21
CA GLU A 447 -5.80 34.41 -52.83
C GLU A 447 -6.09 32.95 -53.26
N VAL A 448 -5.50 32.48 -54.37
CA VAL A 448 -5.58 31.08 -54.81
C VAL A 448 -4.71 30.18 -53.92
N GLU A 449 -3.45 30.53 -53.67
CA GLU A 449 -2.57 29.77 -52.78
C GLU A 449 -3.17 29.63 -51.37
N SER A 450 -3.78 30.69 -50.84
CA SER A 450 -4.47 30.65 -49.54
C SER A 450 -5.70 29.72 -49.55
N LYS A 451 -6.45 29.66 -50.67
CA LYS A 451 -7.57 28.72 -50.83
C LYS A 451 -7.09 27.29 -50.99
N ASP A 452 -6.03 27.04 -51.73
CA ASP A 452 -5.48 25.70 -51.95
C ASP A 452 -4.91 25.15 -50.64
N GLN A 453 -4.17 25.95 -49.86
CA GLN A 453 -3.75 25.59 -48.49
C GLN A 453 -4.95 25.21 -47.61
N LYS A 454 -6.05 25.98 -47.68
CA LYS A 454 -7.28 25.68 -46.94
C LYS A 454 -7.96 24.39 -47.44
N VAL A 455 -7.93 24.10 -48.74
CA VAL A 455 -8.41 22.84 -49.32
C VAL A 455 -7.56 21.67 -48.82
N THR A 456 -6.23 21.78 -48.81
CA THR A 456 -5.34 20.74 -48.25
C THR A 456 -5.62 20.45 -46.78
N VAL A 457 -5.83 21.49 -45.94
CA VAL A 457 -6.21 21.30 -44.52
C VAL A 457 -7.57 20.63 -44.38
N LEU A 458 -8.55 20.98 -45.22
CA LEU A 458 -9.88 20.34 -45.21
C LEU A 458 -9.85 18.90 -45.74
N LEU A 459 -8.95 18.57 -46.66
CA LEU A 459 -8.75 17.19 -47.15
C LEU A 459 -8.15 16.31 -46.06
N HIS A 460 -7.06 16.72 -45.41
CA HIS A 460 -6.51 15.96 -44.28
C HIS A 460 -7.54 15.81 -43.14
N SER A 461 -8.30 16.87 -42.81
CA SER A 461 -9.38 16.79 -41.81
C SER A 461 -10.53 15.86 -42.23
N LEU A 462 -10.75 15.62 -43.53
CA LEU A 462 -11.74 14.66 -44.03
C LEU A 462 -11.18 13.23 -44.00
N GLU A 463 -9.90 13.05 -44.29
CA GLU A 463 -9.18 11.78 -44.17
C GLU A 463 -9.13 11.31 -42.70
N ASP A 464 -8.78 12.20 -41.76
CA ASP A 464 -8.83 11.94 -40.31
C ASP A 464 -10.22 11.48 -39.86
N LYS A 465 -11.28 12.18 -40.30
CA LYS A 465 -12.67 11.83 -39.97
C LYS A 465 -13.13 10.53 -40.63
N THR A 466 -12.55 10.19 -41.79
CA THR A 466 -12.78 8.90 -42.46
C THR A 466 -12.09 7.77 -41.69
N ALA A 467 -10.85 7.97 -41.23
CA ALA A 467 -10.12 7.03 -40.40
C ALA A 467 -10.80 6.80 -39.04
N GLU A 468 -11.31 7.86 -38.39
CA GLU A 468 -12.11 7.75 -37.15
C GLU A 468 -13.40 6.94 -37.37
N ALA A 469 -14.12 7.18 -38.46
CA ALA A 469 -15.32 6.41 -38.82
C ALA A 469 -15.01 4.94 -39.15
N ASP A 470 -13.85 4.65 -39.72
CA ASP A 470 -13.39 3.29 -40.00
C ASP A 470 -12.92 2.56 -38.72
N MET A 471 -12.22 3.24 -37.81
CA MET A 471 -11.89 2.73 -36.47
C MET A 471 -13.15 2.37 -35.69
N GLU A 472 -14.15 3.25 -35.63
CA GLU A 472 -15.42 2.95 -34.98
C GLU A 472 -16.21 1.85 -35.71
N ARG A 473 -16.08 1.72 -37.04
CA ARG A 473 -16.65 0.57 -37.78
C ARG A 473 -15.97 -0.75 -37.41
N VAL A 474 -14.65 -0.75 -37.18
CA VAL A 474 -13.91 -1.92 -36.68
C VAL A 474 -14.32 -2.23 -35.23
N ARG A 475 -14.32 -1.25 -34.33
CA ARG A 475 -14.77 -1.38 -32.94
C ARG A 475 -16.18 -1.98 -32.85
N ASN A 476 -17.10 -1.48 -33.67
CA ASN A 476 -18.47 -2.00 -33.75
C ASN A 476 -18.56 -3.42 -34.35
N LYS A 477 -17.60 -3.87 -35.17
CA LYS A 477 -17.50 -5.28 -35.58
C LYS A 477 -17.01 -6.14 -34.42
N THR A 478 -15.95 -5.72 -33.72
CA THR A 478 -15.39 -6.45 -32.56
C THR A 478 -16.44 -6.62 -31.46
N LEU A 479 -17.10 -5.55 -31.02
CA LEU A 479 -18.18 -5.60 -30.04
C LEU A 479 -19.35 -6.49 -30.48
N LYS A 480 -19.67 -6.55 -31.78
CA LYS A 480 -20.68 -7.48 -32.30
C LYS A 480 -20.23 -8.94 -32.22
N MET A 481 -18.96 -9.23 -32.53
CA MET A 481 -18.39 -10.57 -32.42
C MET A 481 -18.33 -11.04 -30.96
N GLU A 482 -17.91 -10.18 -30.03
CA GLU A 482 -17.93 -10.42 -28.59
C GLU A 482 -19.36 -10.68 -28.08
N VAL A 483 -20.34 -9.88 -28.50
CA VAL A 483 -21.76 -10.07 -28.15
C VAL A 483 -22.33 -11.37 -28.73
N SER A 484 -21.94 -11.81 -29.94
CA SER A 484 -22.32 -13.13 -30.43
C SER A 484 -21.63 -14.26 -29.65
N HIS A 485 -20.34 -14.12 -29.33
CA HIS A 485 -19.60 -15.13 -28.57
C HIS A 485 -20.14 -15.28 -27.14
N SER A 486 -20.44 -14.17 -26.47
CA SER A 486 -21.10 -14.14 -25.16
C SER A 486 -22.48 -14.80 -25.21
N LYS A 487 -23.29 -14.56 -26.26
CA LYS A 487 -24.58 -15.24 -26.46
C LYS A 487 -24.43 -16.74 -26.70
N GLU A 488 -23.45 -17.16 -27.49
CA GLU A 488 -23.15 -18.59 -27.68
C GLU A 488 -22.71 -19.26 -26.38
N LEU A 489 -21.87 -18.61 -25.57
CA LEU A 489 -21.46 -19.12 -24.25
C LEU A 489 -22.66 -19.21 -23.31
N ALA A 490 -23.52 -18.18 -23.27
CA ALA A 490 -24.75 -18.20 -22.49
C ALA A 490 -25.70 -19.34 -22.94
N GLN A 491 -25.85 -19.59 -24.25
CA GLN A 491 -26.62 -20.72 -24.78
C GLN A 491 -26.01 -22.07 -24.39
N LYS A 492 -24.67 -22.24 -24.51
CA LYS A 492 -23.95 -23.46 -24.12
C LYS A 492 -24.06 -23.73 -22.60
N LEU A 493 -24.09 -22.68 -21.78
CA LEU A 493 -24.33 -22.78 -20.34
C LEU A 493 -25.80 -23.10 -20.02
N HIS A 494 -26.75 -22.46 -20.69
CA HIS A 494 -28.19 -22.73 -20.53
C HIS A 494 -28.53 -24.19 -20.87
N GLN A 495 -28.02 -24.70 -22.00
CA GLN A 495 -28.17 -26.11 -22.40
C GLN A 495 -27.55 -27.09 -21.39
N ARG A 496 -26.46 -26.71 -20.72
CA ARG A 496 -25.87 -27.51 -19.62
C ARG A 496 -26.73 -27.50 -18.37
N VAL A 497 -27.36 -26.37 -18.04
CA VAL A 497 -28.32 -26.28 -16.92
C VAL A 497 -29.55 -27.11 -17.23
N GLU A 498 -30.16 -26.96 -18.41
CA GLU A 498 -31.31 -27.77 -18.85
C GLU A 498 -30.99 -29.27 -18.83
N ALA A 499 -29.81 -29.68 -19.32
CA ALA A 499 -29.38 -31.08 -19.26
C ALA A 499 -29.21 -31.59 -17.82
N GLY A 500 -28.72 -30.74 -16.91
CA GLY A 500 -28.61 -31.04 -15.48
C GLY A 500 -29.98 -31.17 -14.80
N GLU A 501 -30.91 -30.25 -15.08
CA GLU A 501 -32.28 -30.27 -14.56
C GLU A 501 -33.04 -31.51 -15.04
N ASN A 502 -32.93 -31.87 -16.32
CA ASN A 502 -33.50 -33.10 -16.86
C ASN A 502 -32.89 -34.36 -16.23
N ALA A 503 -31.58 -34.38 -15.94
CA ALA A 503 -30.93 -35.49 -15.25
C ALA A 503 -31.40 -35.61 -13.78
N LEU A 504 -31.59 -34.48 -13.09
CA LEU A 504 -32.14 -34.45 -11.73
C LEU A 504 -33.60 -34.91 -11.71
N GLN A 505 -34.43 -34.48 -12.67
CA GLN A 505 -35.81 -34.94 -12.83
C GLN A 505 -35.87 -36.45 -13.05
N GLY A 506 -35.05 -37.00 -13.95
CA GLY A 506 -34.96 -38.45 -14.18
C GLY A 506 -34.46 -39.24 -12.95
N LEU A 507 -33.62 -38.63 -12.10
CA LEU A 507 -33.23 -39.21 -10.82
C LEU A 507 -34.39 -39.21 -9.82
N VAL A 508 -35.12 -38.10 -9.69
CA VAL A 508 -36.32 -37.98 -8.83
C VAL A 508 -37.36 -39.02 -9.23
N GLU A 509 -37.70 -39.14 -10.51
CA GLU A 509 -38.64 -40.17 -11.01
C GLU A 509 -38.16 -41.60 -10.74
N SER A 510 -36.86 -41.84 -10.74
CA SER A 510 -36.28 -43.15 -10.42
C SER A 510 -36.35 -43.45 -8.93
N VAL A 511 -36.06 -42.47 -8.06
CA VAL A 511 -36.24 -42.58 -6.60
C VAL A 511 -37.73 -42.76 -6.25
N SER A 512 -38.64 -42.02 -6.88
CA SER A 512 -40.08 -42.19 -6.69
C SER A 512 -40.56 -43.58 -7.10
N ARG A 513 -40.11 -44.12 -8.25
CA ARG A 513 -40.45 -45.49 -8.67
C ARG A 513 -39.92 -46.54 -7.69
N LEU A 514 -38.68 -46.42 -7.24
CA LEU A 514 -38.11 -47.31 -6.21
C LEU A 514 -38.86 -47.22 -4.88
N HIS A 515 -39.28 -46.02 -4.46
CA HIS A 515 -40.08 -45.85 -3.25
C HIS A 515 -41.43 -46.58 -3.34
N HIS A 516 -42.18 -46.40 -4.44
CA HIS A 516 -43.45 -47.11 -4.64
C HIS A 516 -43.25 -48.63 -4.65
N GLN A 517 -42.23 -49.13 -5.37
CA GLN A 517 -41.90 -50.56 -5.38
C GLN A 517 -41.56 -51.10 -3.97
N LEU A 518 -40.87 -50.33 -3.13
CA LEU A 518 -40.59 -50.71 -1.75
C LEU A 518 -41.86 -50.73 -0.89
N MET A 519 -42.78 -49.79 -1.08
CA MET A 519 -44.08 -49.79 -0.39
C MET A 519 -44.94 -50.99 -0.81
N ASP A 520 -45.06 -51.26 -2.12
CA ASP A 520 -45.77 -52.42 -2.67
C ASP A 520 -45.21 -53.73 -2.07
N GLN A 521 -43.88 -53.86 -2.03
CA GLN A 521 -43.24 -55.01 -1.40
C GLN A 521 -43.58 -55.08 0.09
N GLU A 522 -43.48 -53.99 0.84
CA GLU A 522 -43.82 -53.94 2.28
C GLU A 522 -45.26 -54.42 2.54
N GLU A 523 -46.23 -54.05 1.69
CA GLU A 523 -47.61 -54.55 1.75
C GLU A 523 -47.70 -56.05 1.47
N THR A 524 -46.99 -56.57 0.46
CA THR A 524 -46.95 -58.03 0.23
C THR A 524 -46.32 -58.79 1.40
N TRP A 525 -45.29 -58.25 2.05
CA TRP A 525 -44.69 -58.85 3.26
C TRP A 525 -45.66 -58.83 4.45
N LYS A 526 -46.38 -57.72 4.68
CA LYS A 526 -47.45 -57.62 5.69
C LYS A 526 -48.56 -58.65 5.45
N ALA A 527 -49.01 -58.81 4.20
CA ALA A 527 -50.01 -59.79 3.82
C ALA A 527 -49.51 -61.24 3.97
N ALA A 528 -48.27 -61.52 3.58
CA ALA A 528 -47.63 -62.83 3.73
C ALA A 528 -47.46 -63.22 5.21
N LEU A 529 -47.06 -62.27 6.07
CA LEU A 529 -46.96 -62.45 7.52
C LEU A 529 -48.34 -62.75 8.13
N SER A 530 -49.38 -61.99 7.75
CA SER A 530 -50.76 -62.23 8.19
C SER A 530 -51.26 -63.62 7.78
N ARG A 531 -50.93 -64.07 6.56
CA ARG A 531 -51.24 -65.43 6.08
C ARG A 531 -50.48 -66.50 6.88
N LEU A 532 -49.20 -66.26 7.21
CA LEU A 532 -48.38 -67.18 7.99
C LEU A 532 -48.90 -67.33 9.43
N LEU A 533 -49.31 -66.24 10.08
CA LEU A 533 -50.00 -66.27 11.38
C LEU A 533 -51.33 -67.07 11.30
N GLY A 534 -52.11 -66.86 10.25
CA GLY A 534 -53.33 -67.65 9.97
C GLY A 534 -53.05 -69.15 9.78
N LEU A 535 -51.95 -69.51 9.11
CA LEU A 535 -51.51 -70.90 8.98
C LEU A 535 -51.00 -71.47 10.31
N GLY A 536 -50.27 -70.70 11.12
CA GLY A 536 -49.85 -71.10 12.47
C GLY A 536 -51.05 -71.43 13.38
N ASN A 537 -52.10 -70.60 13.34
CA ASN A 537 -53.35 -70.86 14.05
C ASN A 537 -54.04 -72.15 13.57
N ARG A 538 -54.08 -72.39 12.25
CA ARG A 538 -54.61 -73.63 11.65
C ARG A 538 -53.79 -74.86 12.03
N ILE A 539 -52.46 -74.75 12.09
CA ILE A 539 -51.57 -75.83 12.52
C ILE A 539 -51.78 -76.13 14.01
N SER A 540 -51.83 -75.11 14.89
CA SER A 540 -52.13 -75.30 16.31
C SER A 540 -53.46 -76.02 16.55
N PHE A 541 -54.50 -75.70 15.76
CA PHE A 541 -55.78 -76.40 15.79
C PHE A 541 -55.69 -77.84 15.23
N ALA A 542 -54.92 -78.04 14.16
CA ALA A 542 -54.69 -79.36 13.58
C ALA A 542 -53.94 -80.29 14.54
N THR A 543 -52.87 -79.82 15.20
CA THR A 543 -52.13 -80.55 16.24
C THR A 543 -53.08 -81.00 17.35
N LYS A 544 -53.84 -80.07 17.96
CA LYS A 544 -54.84 -80.38 19.00
C LYS A 544 -55.86 -81.45 18.56
N ARG A 545 -56.25 -81.47 17.27
CA ARG A 545 -57.11 -82.53 16.70
C ARG A 545 -56.37 -83.84 16.46
N VAL A 546 -55.11 -83.82 16.04
CA VAL A 546 -54.26 -85.02 15.90
C VAL A 546 -54.01 -85.64 17.26
N ASP A 547 -53.68 -84.87 18.29
CA ASP A 547 -53.51 -85.35 19.67
C ASP A 547 -54.78 -86.07 20.17
N THR A 548 -55.95 -85.47 19.90
CA THR A 548 -57.26 -86.04 20.22
C THR A 548 -57.51 -87.36 19.47
N VAL A 549 -57.22 -87.41 18.16
CA VAL A 549 -57.39 -88.61 17.34
C VAL A 549 -56.37 -89.70 17.71
N GLN A 550 -55.15 -89.33 18.07
CA GLN A 550 -54.11 -90.27 18.52
C GLN A 550 -54.54 -90.96 19.82
N GLY A 551 -55.13 -90.24 20.78
CA GLY A 551 -55.75 -90.84 21.96
C GLY A 551 -56.81 -91.90 21.60
N LEU A 552 -57.73 -91.57 20.68
CA LEU A 552 -58.79 -92.48 20.21
C LEU A 552 -58.24 -93.67 19.38
N VAL A 553 -57.16 -93.48 18.63
CA VAL A 553 -56.52 -94.53 17.81
C VAL A 553 -55.69 -95.46 18.69
N CYS A 554 -54.98 -94.97 19.70
CA CYS A 554 -54.34 -95.81 20.71
C CYS A 554 -55.38 -96.70 21.42
N GLN A 555 -56.54 -96.13 21.78
CA GLN A 555 -57.68 -96.89 22.32
C GLN A 555 -58.18 -97.96 21.33
N LYS A 556 -58.37 -97.63 20.04
CA LYS A 556 -58.81 -98.61 19.02
C LYS A 556 -57.79 -99.68 18.67
N ILE A 557 -56.49 -99.38 18.65
CA ILE A 557 -55.45 -100.37 18.35
C ILE A 557 -55.32 -101.38 19.51
N ALA A 558 -55.51 -100.93 20.75
CA ALA A 558 -55.61 -101.84 21.91
C ALA A 558 -56.78 -102.83 21.77
N LEU A 559 -57.93 -102.39 21.22
CA LEU A 559 -59.07 -103.26 20.94
C LEU A 559 -58.85 -104.17 19.71
N ALA A 560 -58.27 -103.66 18.62
CA ALA A 560 -58.14 -104.37 17.36
C ALA A 560 -57.02 -105.44 17.35
N LYS A 561 -56.00 -105.29 18.22
CA LYS A 561 -54.98 -106.34 18.43
C LYS A 561 -55.55 -107.63 19.04
N LEU A 562 -56.81 -107.62 19.51
CA LEU A 562 -57.52 -108.78 20.04
C LEU A 562 -58.30 -109.57 18.95
N GLN A 563 -58.13 -109.29 17.64
CA GLN A 563 -59.15 -109.65 16.63
C GLN A 563 -58.75 -110.23 15.24
N ARG A 564 -57.48 -110.31 14.73
CA ARG A 564 -57.28 -110.39 13.24
C ARG A 564 -56.05 -111.10 12.61
N GLU A 565 -56.23 -112.23 11.87
CA GLU A 565 -55.14 -113.02 11.18
C GLU A 565 -55.64 -113.73 9.76
N GLU A 566 -55.45 -113.23 8.43
CA GLU A 566 -56.22 -113.51 7.04
C GLU A 566 -55.62 -113.48 5.47
N LYS A 567 -56.36 -113.54 4.24
CA LYS A 567 -55.98 -113.96 2.72
C LYS A 567 -56.49 -113.23 1.27
N PRO A 568 -56.16 -113.62 -0.09
CA PRO A 568 -56.31 -112.89 -1.50
C PRO A 568 -56.69 -113.55 -3.01
N GLY A 569 -56.67 -112.88 -4.27
CA GLY A 569 -56.93 -113.32 -5.81
C GLY A 569 -56.78 -112.27 -7.08
N SER A 570 -56.97 -112.25 -8.51
CA SER A 570 -57.27 -113.01 -9.89
C SER A 570 -57.02 -112.27 -11.39
N ALA A 571 -57.42 -112.69 -12.70
CA ALA A 571 -57.13 -112.15 -14.18
C ALA A 571 -58.07 -112.56 -15.50
N GLN A 572 -58.12 -112.37 -16.93
CA GLN A 572 -57.47 -111.92 -18.33
C GLN A 572 -58.52 -111.64 -19.61
N SER A 573 -58.50 -111.50 -21.04
CA SER A 573 -57.75 -111.37 -22.45
C SER A 573 -58.70 -110.96 -23.78
N HIS A 574 -58.61 -110.86 -25.22
CA HIS A 574 -57.76 -110.87 -26.56
C HIS A 574 -58.43 -110.53 -28.08
N GLN A 575 -57.72 -110.32 -29.30
CA GLN A 575 -58.00 -110.42 -30.89
C GLN A 575 -58.60 -109.27 -31.96
N GLU A 576 -58.66 -109.06 -33.39
CA GLU A 576 -58.10 -109.37 -34.85
C GLU A 576 -58.55 -108.56 -36.26
N ARG A 577 -57.93 -108.72 -37.54
CA ARG A 577 -58.40 -108.69 -39.09
C ARG A 577 -57.86 -107.79 -40.38
N ARG A 578 -58.42 -107.69 -41.69
CA ARG A 578 -57.76 -107.40 -43.13
C ARG A 578 -58.54 -107.00 -44.54
N LEU A 579 -58.03 -106.26 -45.64
CA LEU A 579 -58.50 -106.16 -47.18
C LEU A 579 -57.62 -105.37 -48.37
N HIS A 580 -57.97 -105.22 -49.74
CA HIS A 580 -57.20 -104.57 -50.98
C HIS A 580 -57.86 -104.29 -52.48
N PRO A 581 -57.29 -103.51 -53.54
CA PRO A 581 -57.76 -103.15 -54.99
C PRO A 581 -56.76 -103.20 -56.29
N PRO A 582 -57.06 -102.71 -57.57
CA PRO A 582 -56.28 -102.89 -58.87
C PRO A 582 -55.00 -102.04 -59.23
N TYR A 583 -54.37 -102.31 -60.40
CA TYR A 583 -53.04 -101.78 -60.84
C TYR A 583 -53.02 -100.52 -61.72
N GLU A 584 -53.95 -100.36 -62.68
CA GLU A 584 -53.91 -99.21 -63.63
C GLU A 584 -54.22 -97.89 -62.93
N ASP A 585 -55.16 -97.89 -61.98
CA ASP A 585 -55.47 -96.74 -61.12
C ASP A 585 -54.21 -96.28 -60.35
N LEU A 586 -53.48 -97.23 -59.76
CA LEU A 586 -52.23 -96.99 -59.03
C LEU A 586 -51.13 -96.41 -59.95
N GLN A 587 -51.11 -96.80 -61.23
CA GLN A 587 -50.15 -96.25 -62.20
C GLN A 587 -50.50 -94.82 -62.60
N ALA A 588 -51.78 -94.45 -62.67
CA ALA A 588 -52.23 -93.07 -62.88
C ALA A 588 -51.97 -92.19 -61.64
N GLU A 589 -52.28 -92.68 -60.43
CA GLU A 589 -51.92 -92.01 -59.17
C GLU A 589 -50.40 -91.76 -59.07
N LEU A 590 -49.59 -92.77 -59.43
CA LEU A 590 -48.14 -92.60 -59.47
C LEU A 590 -47.69 -91.55 -60.48
N GLN A 591 -48.34 -91.40 -61.64
CA GLN A 591 -48.02 -90.34 -62.61
C GLN A 591 -48.35 -88.95 -62.06
N MET A 592 -49.55 -88.77 -61.47
CA MET A 592 -49.90 -87.52 -60.76
C MET A 592 -48.88 -87.17 -59.67
N LEU A 593 -48.46 -88.15 -58.87
CA LEU A 593 -47.44 -87.99 -57.81
C LEU A 593 -45.99 -87.84 -58.33
N HIS A 594 -45.74 -88.02 -59.63
CA HIS A 594 -44.52 -87.54 -60.29
C HIS A 594 -44.67 -86.07 -60.67
N GLU A 595 -45.77 -85.70 -61.31
CA GLU A 595 -46.01 -84.33 -61.76
C GLU A 595 -46.12 -83.33 -60.60
N GLU A 596 -46.85 -83.65 -59.53
CA GLU A 596 -46.95 -82.82 -58.31
C GLU A 596 -45.59 -82.65 -57.62
N ARG A 597 -44.81 -83.72 -57.53
CA ARG A 597 -43.45 -83.70 -56.95
C ARG A 597 -42.50 -82.85 -57.80
N ASP A 598 -42.58 -82.94 -59.12
CA ASP A 598 -41.72 -82.18 -60.02
C ASP A 598 -42.13 -80.68 -60.04
N GLN A 599 -43.43 -80.38 -59.95
CA GLN A 599 -43.94 -79.03 -59.70
C GLN A 599 -43.42 -78.46 -58.37
N LEU A 600 -43.63 -79.16 -57.26
CA LEU A 600 -43.10 -78.77 -55.93
C LEU A 600 -41.56 -78.64 -55.95
N SER A 601 -40.86 -79.47 -56.71
CA SER A 601 -39.40 -79.37 -56.87
C SER A 601 -38.97 -78.14 -57.66
N VAL A 602 -39.78 -77.65 -58.61
CA VAL A 602 -39.57 -76.38 -59.30
C VAL A 602 -39.89 -75.19 -58.39
N GLU A 603 -40.99 -75.27 -57.62
CA GLU A 603 -41.36 -74.22 -56.67
C GLU A 603 -40.34 -74.08 -55.53
N LEU A 604 -39.83 -75.17 -54.97
CA LEU A 604 -38.76 -75.16 -53.97
C LEU A 604 -37.46 -74.56 -54.51
N LYS A 605 -37.07 -74.88 -55.75
CA LYS A 605 -35.91 -74.26 -56.41
C LYS A 605 -36.11 -72.75 -56.60
N ARG A 606 -37.29 -72.33 -57.05
CA ARG A 606 -37.66 -70.92 -57.20
C ARG A 606 -37.68 -70.17 -55.86
N GLY A 607 -38.17 -70.82 -54.80
CA GLY A 607 -38.18 -70.31 -53.44
C GLY A 607 -36.76 -70.13 -52.89
N ALA A 608 -35.91 -71.14 -53.05
CA ALA A 608 -34.49 -71.07 -52.67
C ALA A 608 -33.76 -69.92 -53.39
N GLN A 609 -33.91 -69.80 -54.72
CA GLN A 609 -33.33 -68.70 -55.51
C GLN A 609 -33.83 -67.31 -55.07
N LEU A 610 -35.11 -67.19 -54.68
CA LEU A 610 -35.66 -65.94 -54.16
C LEU A 610 -35.09 -65.59 -52.78
N ILE A 611 -34.91 -66.59 -51.90
CA ILE A 611 -34.27 -66.43 -50.60
C ILE A 611 -32.79 -66.05 -50.77
N GLU A 612 -32.04 -66.76 -51.62
CA GLU A 612 -30.65 -66.44 -51.94
C GLU A 612 -30.50 -65.01 -52.47
N LYS A 613 -31.36 -64.60 -53.41
CA LYS A 613 -31.39 -63.21 -53.90
C LYS A 613 -31.68 -62.21 -52.78
N LYS A 614 -32.64 -62.49 -51.89
CA LYS A 614 -32.94 -61.58 -50.77
C LYS A 614 -31.84 -61.53 -49.71
N VAL A 615 -31.14 -62.64 -49.48
CA VAL A 615 -29.94 -62.68 -48.63
C VAL A 615 -28.79 -61.90 -49.28
N ALA A 616 -28.61 -61.96 -50.60
CA ALA A 616 -27.65 -61.14 -51.32
C ALA A 616 -27.99 -59.64 -51.23
N GLU A 617 -29.23 -59.24 -51.54
CA GLU A 617 -29.70 -57.85 -51.42
C GLU A 617 -29.53 -57.28 -49.99
N VAL A 618 -29.68 -58.11 -48.95
CA VAL A 618 -29.46 -57.69 -47.55
C VAL A 618 -27.98 -57.63 -47.20
N ARG A 619 -27.13 -58.51 -47.75
CA ARG A 619 -25.67 -58.45 -47.57
C ARG A 619 -25.07 -57.22 -48.25
N GLU A 620 -25.46 -56.91 -49.48
CA GLU A 620 -24.99 -55.73 -50.21
C GLU A 620 -25.35 -54.43 -49.48
N LYS A 621 -26.54 -54.37 -48.86
CA LYS A 621 -26.96 -53.27 -47.98
C LYS A 621 -26.11 -53.20 -46.72
N ALA A 622 -26.00 -54.30 -45.97
CA ALA A 622 -25.14 -54.33 -44.79
C ALA A 622 -23.67 -53.98 -45.10
N GLU A 623 -23.16 -54.32 -46.29
CA GLU A 623 -21.82 -53.93 -46.74
C GLU A 623 -21.70 -52.46 -47.17
N THR A 624 -22.77 -51.83 -47.66
CA THR A 624 -22.79 -50.39 -47.96
C THR A 624 -22.96 -49.57 -46.69
N ASP A 625 -23.91 -49.94 -45.82
CA ASP A 625 -24.06 -49.41 -44.46
C ASP A 625 -22.73 -49.46 -43.68
N LEU A 626 -22.02 -50.60 -43.72
CA LEU A 626 -20.70 -50.76 -43.09
C LEU A 626 -19.56 -49.98 -43.79
N LYS A 627 -19.71 -49.55 -45.04
CA LYS A 627 -18.73 -48.64 -45.70
C LYS A 627 -18.99 -47.21 -45.24
N GLU A 628 -20.23 -46.75 -45.32
CA GLU A 628 -20.65 -45.42 -44.84
C GLU A 628 -20.33 -45.22 -43.34
N MET A 629 -20.55 -46.23 -42.50
CA MET A 629 -20.19 -46.20 -41.07
C MET A 629 -18.66 -46.21 -40.81
N ARG A 630 -17.83 -46.68 -41.76
CA ARG A 630 -16.36 -46.58 -41.66
C ARG A 630 -15.86 -45.22 -42.16
N GLU A 631 -16.41 -44.72 -43.26
CA GLU A 631 -16.06 -43.43 -43.83
C GLU A 631 -16.43 -42.29 -42.87
N THR A 632 -17.63 -42.34 -42.27
CA THR A 632 -18.03 -41.39 -41.21
C THR A 632 -17.15 -41.50 -39.96
N ALA A 633 -16.78 -42.71 -39.52
CA ALA A 633 -15.85 -42.88 -38.40
C ALA A 633 -14.45 -42.32 -38.70
N GLN A 634 -13.93 -42.49 -39.93
CA GLN A 634 -12.66 -41.90 -40.37
C GLN A 634 -12.72 -40.37 -40.43
N CYS A 635 -13.82 -39.81 -40.96
CA CYS A 635 -14.05 -38.35 -40.94
C CYS A 635 -14.11 -37.78 -39.51
N LEU A 636 -14.76 -38.49 -38.59
CA LEU A 636 -14.80 -38.11 -37.17
C LEU A 636 -13.43 -38.24 -36.49
N GLN A 637 -12.64 -39.26 -36.81
CA GLN A 637 -11.27 -39.40 -36.30
C GLN A 637 -10.37 -38.26 -36.81
N GLY A 638 -10.37 -37.96 -38.11
CA GLY A 638 -9.60 -36.85 -38.67
C GLY A 638 -10.02 -35.49 -38.09
N ALA A 639 -11.32 -35.30 -37.82
CA ALA A 639 -11.82 -34.12 -37.12
C ALA A 639 -11.35 -34.05 -35.65
N LEU A 640 -11.27 -35.19 -34.95
CA LEU A 640 -10.74 -35.27 -33.59
C LEU A 640 -9.24 -34.94 -33.57
N GLU A 641 -8.45 -35.53 -34.47
CA GLU A 641 -7.01 -35.28 -34.59
C GLU A 641 -6.72 -33.80 -34.91
N ALA A 642 -7.49 -33.19 -35.82
CA ALA A 642 -7.41 -31.76 -36.11
C ALA A 642 -7.79 -30.88 -34.89
N LYS A 643 -8.75 -31.32 -34.06
CA LYS A 643 -9.10 -30.61 -32.82
C LYS A 643 -8.02 -30.74 -31.75
N VAL A 644 -7.40 -31.91 -31.60
CA VAL A 644 -6.26 -32.10 -30.68
C VAL A 644 -5.06 -31.24 -31.11
N ALA A 645 -4.74 -31.19 -32.41
CA ALA A 645 -3.68 -30.33 -32.92
C ALA A 645 -3.97 -28.83 -32.68
N MET A 646 -5.21 -28.39 -32.89
CA MET A 646 -5.64 -27.02 -32.60
C MET A 646 -5.54 -26.70 -31.09
N GLU A 647 -5.92 -27.64 -30.22
CA GLU A 647 -5.85 -27.48 -28.78
C GLU A 647 -4.39 -27.46 -28.27
N GLN A 648 -3.49 -28.25 -28.87
CA GLN A 648 -2.05 -28.21 -28.61
C GLN A 648 -1.42 -26.87 -29.03
N ALA A 649 -1.77 -26.36 -30.21
CA ALA A 649 -1.30 -25.04 -30.67
C ALA A 649 -1.81 -23.91 -29.76
N LEU A 650 -3.06 -24.00 -29.28
CA LEU A 650 -3.61 -23.04 -28.33
C LEU A 650 -2.90 -23.09 -26.97
N ARG A 651 -2.60 -24.29 -26.44
CA ARG A 651 -1.78 -24.45 -25.22
C ARG A 651 -0.41 -23.82 -25.37
N GLN A 652 0.28 -24.07 -26.49
CA GLN A 652 1.59 -23.47 -26.77
C GLN A 652 1.54 -21.94 -26.82
N GLN A 653 0.45 -21.35 -27.35
CA GLN A 653 0.25 -19.90 -27.29
C GLN A 653 -0.05 -19.42 -25.87
N GLN A 654 -0.87 -20.14 -25.09
CA GLN A 654 -1.15 -19.82 -23.69
C GLN A 654 0.14 -19.80 -22.86
N GLU A 655 0.92 -20.89 -22.89
CA GLU A 655 2.20 -20.96 -22.16
C GLU A 655 3.21 -19.90 -22.64
N ALA A 656 3.16 -19.47 -23.91
CA ALA A 656 4.02 -18.39 -24.41
C ALA A 656 3.58 -17.02 -23.85
N THR A 657 2.27 -16.75 -23.79
CA THR A 657 1.74 -15.53 -23.15
C THR A 657 1.90 -15.53 -21.64
N GLU A 658 1.86 -16.70 -20.99
CA GLU A 658 2.14 -16.86 -19.55
C GLU A 658 3.61 -16.52 -19.26
N ARG A 659 4.57 -17.06 -20.02
CA ARG A 659 5.99 -16.71 -19.88
C ARG A 659 6.25 -15.22 -20.14
N GLN A 660 5.65 -14.63 -21.16
CA GLN A 660 5.75 -13.18 -21.41
C GLN A 660 5.16 -12.34 -20.27
N LEU A 661 4.11 -12.83 -19.61
CA LEU A 661 3.52 -12.19 -18.44
C LEU A 661 4.39 -12.37 -17.18
N GLU A 662 5.03 -13.53 -17.00
CA GLU A 662 6.03 -13.77 -15.95
C GLU A 662 7.25 -12.86 -16.13
N GLU A 663 7.81 -12.78 -17.33
CA GLU A 663 8.90 -11.86 -17.70
C GLU A 663 8.52 -10.39 -17.47
N ALA A 664 7.29 -10.00 -17.82
CA ALA A 664 6.79 -8.65 -17.53
C ALA A 664 6.67 -8.38 -16.02
N HIS A 665 6.26 -9.37 -15.22
CA HIS A 665 6.19 -9.24 -13.76
C HIS A 665 7.57 -9.23 -13.08
N THR A 666 8.57 -9.97 -13.58
CA THR A 666 9.94 -9.88 -13.05
C THR A 666 10.55 -8.53 -13.38
N ASN A 667 10.43 -8.07 -14.63
CA ASN A 667 10.91 -6.75 -15.04
C ASN A 667 10.23 -5.62 -14.23
N LEU A 668 8.91 -5.72 -13.98
CA LEU A 668 8.21 -4.76 -13.13
C LEU A 668 8.79 -4.75 -11.71
N ARG A 669 8.95 -5.92 -11.08
CA ARG A 669 9.53 -6.02 -9.73
C ARG A 669 10.95 -5.46 -9.67
N GLU A 670 11.80 -5.75 -10.65
CA GLU A 670 13.16 -5.19 -10.73
C GLU A 670 13.13 -3.65 -10.81
N THR A 671 12.17 -3.07 -11.54
CA THR A 671 11.99 -1.59 -11.54
C THR A 671 11.39 -1.05 -10.24
N GLU A 672 10.57 -1.81 -9.53
CA GLU A 672 10.05 -1.45 -8.20
C GLU A 672 11.17 -1.48 -7.14
N GLU A 673 11.98 -2.54 -7.10
CA GLU A 673 13.15 -2.69 -6.23
C GLU A 673 14.21 -1.62 -6.51
N ALA A 674 14.44 -1.27 -7.77
CA ALA A 674 15.31 -0.15 -8.15
C ALA A 674 14.73 1.21 -7.70
N ALA A 675 13.42 1.42 -7.84
CA ALA A 675 12.76 2.64 -7.38
C ALA A 675 12.73 2.75 -5.84
N GLU A 676 12.64 1.63 -5.12
CA GLU A 676 12.79 1.60 -3.67
C GLU A 676 14.23 1.87 -3.22
N SER A 677 15.23 1.33 -3.92
CA SER A 677 16.64 1.62 -3.68
C SER A 677 16.93 3.13 -3.83
N LEU A 678 16.47 3.75 -4.92
CA LEU A 678 16.57 5.20 -5.13
C LEU A 678 15.81 6.02 -4.08
N ARG A 679 14.68 5.54 -3.55
CA ARG A 679 13.98 6.19 -2.42
C ARG A 679 14.78 6.10 -1.12
N GLN A 680 15.48 4.99 -0.88
CA GLN A 680 16.36 4.82 0.28
C GLN A 680 17.59 5.71 0.18
N GLU A 681 18.25 5.78 -0.98
CA GLU A 681 19.37 6.70 -1.25
C GLU A 681 18.95 8.18 -1.07
N LEU A 682 17.80 8.58 -1.63
CA LEU A 682 17.25 9.92 -1.43
C LEU A 682 16.84 10.20 0.02
N GLY A 683 16.49 9.17 0.80
CA GLY A 683 16.25 9.27 2.25
C GLY A 683 17.55 9.51 3.02
N GLN A 684 18.57 8.70 2.76
CA GLN A 684 19.90 8.81 3.38
C GLN A 684 20.53 10.17 3.10
N LEU A 685 20.52 10.62 1.84
CA LEU A 685 21.00 11.96 1.45
C LEU A 685 20.25 13.07 2.18
N ARG A 686 18.92 12.98 2.32
CA ARG A 686 18.15 13.98 3.09
C ARG A 686 18.55 14.00 4.55
N GLU A 687 18.69 12.84 5.18
CA GLU A 687 19.18 12.77 6.56
C GLU A 687 20.60 13.35 6.71
N GLU A 688 21.48 13.14 5.74
CA GLU A 688 22.85 13.69 5.74
C GLU A 688 22.83 15.22 5.58
N TYR A 689 21.99 15.76 4.68
CA TYR A 689 21.79 17.21 4.57
C TYR A 689 21.17 17.81 5.83
N GLU A 690 20.17 17.14 6.42
CA GLU A 690 19.54 17.58 7.68
C GLU A 690 20.52 17.54 8.86
N LYS A 691 21.32 16.47 9.01
CA LYS A 691 22.40 16.39 10.01
C LYS A 691 23.43 17.50 9.81
N THR A 692 23.92 17.70 8.58
CA THR A 692 24.89 18.77 8.24
C THR A 692 24.34 20.15 8.56
N LEU A 693 23.07 20.41 8.24
CA LEU A 693 22.39 21.67 8.53
C LEU A 693 22.21 21.86 10.05
N GLN A 694 21.80 20.82 10.77
CA GLN A 694 21.65 20.83 12.22
C GLN A 694 22.99 21.13 12.92
N GLU A 695 24.08 20.49 12.49
CA GLU A 695 25.43 20.77 12.96
C GLU A 695 25.81 22.24 12.75
N LYS A 696 25.59 22.79 11.54
CA LYS A 696 25.88 24.20 11.23
C LYS A 696 25.01 25.18 12.04
N VAL A 697 23.74 24.85 12.29
CA VAL A 697 22.89 25.63 13.21
C VAL A 697 23.48 25.62 14.62
N THR A 698 23.85 24.46 15.16
CA THR A 698 24.44 24.40 16.52
C THR A 698 25.83 25.04 16.61
N GLU A 699 26.62 25.05 15.53
CA GLU A 699 27.90 25.77 15.46
C GLU A 699 27.66 27.29 15.58
N VAL A 700 26.69 27.83 14.84
CA VAL A 700 26.30 29.25 14.91
C VAL A 700 25.68 29.58 16.28
N GLU A 701 24.77 28.77 16.80
CA GLU A 701 24.17 28.99 18.13
C GLU A 701 25.22 28.98 19.25
N THR A 702 26.15 28.03 19.23
CA THR A 702 27.23 28.00 20.24
C THR A 702 28.20 29.15 20.08
N GLN A 703 28.47 29.64 18.87
CA GLN A 703 29.29 30.84 18.66
C GLN A 703 28.59 32.10 19.20
N LEU A 704 27.32 32.33 18.84
CA LEU A 704 26.53 33.43 19.38
C LEU A 704 26.44 33.37 20.91
N HIS A 705 26.37 32.18 21.50
CA HIS A 705 26.40 32.02 22.96
C HIS A 705 27.77 32.38 23.57
N LYS A 706 28.89 32.02 22.92
CA LYS A 706 30.24 32.45 23.33
C LYS A 706 30.34 33.98 23.28
N ASP A 707 29.93 34.59 22.17
CA ASP A 707 30.03 36.03 21.93
C ASP A 707 29.19 36.83 22.95
N LEU A 708 27.95 36.39 23.21
CA LEU A 708 27.11 36.95 24.28
C LEU A 708 27.74 36.78 25.67
N SER A 709 28.42 35.66 25.94
CA SER A 709 29.17 35.46 27.19
C SER A 709 30.35 36.41 27.31
N GLU A 710 31.03 36.75 26.20
CA GLU A 710 32.15 37.68 26.18
C GLU A 710 31.70 39.12 26.33
N MET A 711 30.68 39.55 25.60
CA MET A 711 30.09 40.88 25.79
C MET A 711 29.53 41.02 27.22
N GLY A 712 29.00 39.94 27.80
CA GLY A 712 28.64 39.87 29.21
C GLY A 712 29.83 40.03 30.18
N LYS A 713 31.01 39.46 29.88
CA LYS A 713 32.24 39.67 30.67
C LYS A 713 32.72 41.11 30.54
N ARG A 714 32.91 41.60 29.31
CA ARG A 714 33.35 42.97 28.98
C ARG A 714 32.45 44.04 29.62
N LEU A 715 31.12 43.85 29.59
CA LEU A 715 30.15 44.72 30.27
C LEU A 715 30.31 44.71 31.80
N ASN A 716 30.58 43.55 32.40
CA ASN A 716 30.81 43.45 33.85
C ASN A 716 32.18 44.00 34.26
N GLU A 717 33.19 43.92 33.41
CA GLU A 717 34.49 44.58 33.56
C GLU A 717 34.34 46.11 33.49
N ALA A 718 33.71 46.64 32.44
CA ALA A 718 33.38 48.07 32.33
C ALA A 718 32.57 48.59 33.53
N ARG A 719 31.60 47.80 34.04
CA ARG A 719 30.86 48.13 35.29
C ARG A 719 31.74 48.14 36.53
N ARG A 720 32.66 47.17 36.67
CA ARG A 720 33.65 47.16 37.76
C ARG A 720 34.59 48.36 37.67
N GLU A 721 35.00 48.76 36.48
CA GLU A 721 35.92 49.87 36.25
C GLU A 721 35.27 51.22 36.43
N HIS A 722 34.03 51.40 35.96
CA HIS A 722 33.18 52.51 36.36
C HIS A 722 33.03 52.59 37.88
N THR A 723 32.82 51.45 38.56
CA THR A 723 32.76 51.41 40.04
C THR A 723 34.10 51.82 40.69
N LYS A 724 35.25 51.35 40.17
CA LYS A 724 36.59 51.81 40.61
C LYS A 724 36.74 53.32 40.43
N ALA A 725 36.39 53.86 39.26
CA ALA A 725 36.49 55.27 38.92
C ALA A 725 35.59 56.15 39.80
N VAL A 726 34.34 55.74 40.03
CA VAL A 726 33.42 56.42 40.95
C VAL A 726 33.95 56.40 42.39
N VAL A 727 34.53 55.29 42.86
CA VAL A 727 35.14 55.21 44.19
C VAL A 727 36.40 56.09 44.28
N ALA A 728 37.23 56.13 43.25
CA ALA A 728 38.41 56.99 43.17
C ALA A 728 38.03 58.48 43.16
N LEU A 729 36.98 58.86 42.41
CA LEU A 729 36.42 60.21 42.41
C LEU A 729 35.96 60.62 43.82
N HIS A 730 35.14 59.78 44.49
CA HIS A 730 34.71 60.05 45.87
C HIS A 730 35.88 60.10 46.87
N GLN A 731 36.99 59.40 46.62
CA GLN A 731 38.20 59.51 47.45
C GLN A 731 38.94 60.84 47.20
N ALA A 732 39.07 61.26 45.93
CA ALA A 732 39.66 62.53 45.54
C ALA A 732 38.84 63.73 46.05
N GLU A 733 37.50 63.70 45.91
CA GLU A 733 36.58 64.70 46.49
C GLU A 733 36.75 64.82 48.01
N ARG A 734 36.81 63.68 48.72
CA ARG A 734 37.04 63.67 50.17
C ARG A 734 38.42 64.18 50.55
N GLN A 735 39.44 63.97 49.71
CA GLN A 735 40.78 64.49 49.96
C GLN A 735 40.83 65.99 49.70
N ALA A 736 40.32 66.47 48.56
CA ALA A 736 40.17 67.90 48.26
C ALA A 736 39.36 68.64 49.35
N ALA A 737 38.35 68.00 49.96
CA ALA A 737 37.62 68.54 51.09
C ALA A 737 38.48 68.67 52.37
N ARG A 738 39.41 67.73 52.64
CA ARG A 738 40.38 67.83 53.74
C ARG A 738 41.45 68.89 53.45
N ASP A 739 42.00 68.90 52.24
CA ASP A 739 43.02 69.86 51.83
C ASP A 739 42.46 71.28 51.85
N LYS A 740 41.19 71.45 51.43
CA LYS A 740 40.45 72.70 51.62
C LYS A 740 40.31 73.05 53.11
N ALA A 741 39.84 72.13 53.95
CA ALA A 741 39.70 72.39 55.39
C ALA A 741 41.03 72.79 56.05
N HIS A 742 42.13 72.10 55.74
CA HIS A 742 43.47 72.46 56.20
C HIS A 742 43.95 73.80 55.62
N SER A 743 43.61 74.14 54.37
CA SER A 743 43.90 75.46 53.81
C SER A 743 43.13 76.58 54.54
N GLU A 744 41.88 76.33 54.95
CA GLU A 744 41.09 77.25 55.76
C GLU A 744 41.61 77.35 57.20
N GLU A 745 42.12 76.26 57.79
CA GLU A 745 42.81 76.27 59.09
C GLU A 745 44.12 77.06 59.02
N LEU A 746 44.94 76.83 57.99
CA LEU A 746 46.17 77.59 57.74
C LEU A 746 45.88 79.07 57.49
N ALA A 747 44.81 79.41 56.76
CA ALA A 747 44.36 80.79 56.58
C ALA A 747 43.94 81.43 57.91
N LYS A 748 43.19 80.73 58.77
CA LYS A 748 42.81 81.20 60.12
C LYS A 748 44.03 81.35 61.05
N LEU A 749 45.04 80.48 60.93
CA LEU A 749 46.30 80.60 61.66
C LEU A 749 47.15 81.78 61.16
N GLN A 750 47.19 82.03 59.85
CA GLN A 750 47.82 83.22 59.27
C GLN A 750 47.09 84.51 59.67
N GLU A 751 45.75 84.51 59.67
CA GLU A 751 44.94 85.64 60.09
C GLU A 751 45.13 85.94 61.58
N THR A 752 45.07 84.94 62.45
CA THR A 752 45.30 85.13 63.90
C THR A 752 46.74 85.48 64.23
N ALA A 753 47.73 84.99 63.46
CA ALA A 753 49.11 85.45 63.56
C ALA A 753 49.26 86.92 63.12
N ALA A 754 48.60 87.34 62.04
CA ALA A 754 48.56 88.72 61.60
C ALA A 754 47.87 89.63 62.63
N GLN A 755 46.75 89.20 63.21
CA GLN A 755 46.07 89.90 64.32
C GLN A 755 46.95 90.00 65.59
N GLN A 756 47.76 88.98 65.88
CA GLN A 756 48.74 89.04 66.97
C GLN A 756 49.90 90.00 66.66
N GLU A 757 50.41 90.03 65.43
CA GLU A 757 51.45 90.99 65.03
C GLU A 757 50.92 92.42 64.97
N THR A 758 49.69 92.68 64.48
CA THR A 758 49.08 94.01 64.61
C THR A 758 48.88 94.38 66.07
N GLY A 759 48.41 93.46 66.93
CA GLY A 759 48.30 93.70 68.37
C GLY A 759 49.64 93.97 69.07
N ARG A 760 50.73 93.31 68.65
CA ARG A 760 52.11 93.57 69.12
C ARG A 760 52.60 94.94 68.66
N LEU A 761 52.34 95.31 67.41
CA LEU A 761 52.69 96.62 66.85
C LEU A 761 51.88 97.74 67.49
N GLU A 762 50.58 97.54 67.75
CA GLU A 762 49.73 98.46 68.51
C GLU A 762 50.21 98.63 69.95
N ALA A 763 50.52 97.53 70.65
CA ALA A 763 51.09 97.58 72.00
C ALA A 763 52.43 98.33 71.99
N ARG A 764 53.30 98.06 71.01
CA ARG A 764 54.61 98.73 70.90
C ARG A 764 54.48 100.20 70.48
N LEU A 765 53.48 100.56 69.68
CA LEU A 765 53.12 101.96 69.43
C LEU A 765 52.64 102.64 70.71
N GLN A 766 51.78 102.00 71.49
CA GLN A 766 51.31 102.51 72.79
C GLN A 766 52.44 102.62 73.85
N GLU A 767 53.46 101.75 73.80
CA GLU A 767 54.68 101.91 74.59
C GLU A 767 55.50 103.11 74.11
N LEU A 768 55.77 103.21 72.81
CA LEU A 768 56.51 104.33 72.23
C LEU A 768 55.78 105.67 72.41
N GLU A 769 54.45 105.68 72.47
CA GLU A 769 53.66 106.85 72.85
C GLU A 769 53.76 107.17 74.33
N ARG A 770 53.77 106.17 75.22
CA ARG A 770 54.05 106.39 76.65
C ARG A 770 55.46 106.92 76.87
N ASP A 771 56.47 106.34 76.23
CA ASP A 771 57.87 106.77 76.30
C ASP A 771 58.06 108.17 75.71
N LYS A 772 57.44 108.47 74.55
CA LYS A 772 57.36 109.82 73.97
C LYS A 772 56.72 110.80 74.94
N ASN A 773 55.61 110.44 75.59
CA ASN A 773 54.91 111.31 76.53
C ASN A 773 55.71 111.51 77.84
N LEU A 774 56.42 110.48 78.32
CA LEU A 774 57.33 110.53 79.45
C LEU A 774 58.54 111.42 79.12
N LEU A 775 59.21 111.20 77.99
CA LEU A 775 60.32 112.03 77.52
C LEU A 775 59.87 113.49 77.31
N MET A 776 58.68 113.71 76.77
CA MET A 776 58.05 115.03 76.66
C MET A 776 57.60 115.62 78.01
N ALA A 777 57.55 114.84 79.09
CA ALA A 777 57.38 115.34 80.45
C ALA A 777 58.75 115.69 81.05
N THR A 778 59.74 114.80 80.98
CA THR A 778 61.12 115.03 81.45
C THR A 778 61.74 116.26 80.79
N LEU A 779 61.65 116.38 79.46
CA LEU A 779 62.15 117.53 78.69
C LEU A 779 61.42 118.85 79.03
N ARG A 780 60.21 118.81 79.59
CA ARG A 780 59.53 119.99 80.17
C ARG A 780 60.03 120.27 81.59
N GLN A 781 60.15 119.23 82.42
CA GLN A 781 60.50 119.32 83.84
C GLN A 781 61.95 119.76 84.08
N GLU A 782 62.91 119.25 83.30
CA GLU A 782 64.32 119.64 83.37
C GLU A 782 64.60 121.02 82.72
N GLY A 783 63.57 121.70 82.20
CA GLY A 783 63.72 122.93 81.41
C GLY A 783 64.43 122.71 80.07
N MET A 784 64.74 121.48 79.68
CA MET A 784 65.49 121.14 78.48
C MET A 784 64.79 121.57 77.18
N LEU A 785 63.46 121.71 77.16
CA LEU A 785 62.74 122.36 76.05
C LEU A 785 62.94 123.88 75.96
N ALA A 786 63.25 124.55 77.07
CA ALA A 786 63.66 125.96 77.06
C ALA A 786 65.14 126.09 76.66
N GLN A 787 66.01 125.22 77.19
CA GLN A 787 67.42 125.19 76.77
C GLN A 787 67.59 124.79 75.30
N TYR A 788 66.79 123.84 74.77
CA TYR A 788 66.78 123.50 73.35
C TYR A 788 66.31 124.68 72.47
N ARG A 789 65.37 125.51 72.95
CA ARG A 789 64.97 126.76 72.28
C ARG A 789 66.08 127.81 72.31
N GLN A 790 66.87 127.91 73.38
CA GLN A 790 68.04 128.79 73.46
C GLN A 790 69.20 128.28 72.58
N ASN A 791 69.52 126.99 72.64
CA ASN A 791 70.61 126.38 71.86
C ASN A 791 70.31 126.36 70.35
N ARG A 792 69.03 126.33 69.95
CA ARG A 792 68.60 126.59 68.56
C ARG A 792 68.98 127.98 68.02
N LEU A 793 69.30 128.94 68.88
CA LEU A 793 69.79 130.27 68.49
C LEU A 793 71.33 130.36 68.47
N ALA A 794 72.03 129.39 69.08
CA ALA A 794 73.49 129.38 69.18
C ALA A 794 74.18 128.46 68.14
N ALA A 795 73.50 127.40 67.67
CA ALA A 795 74.11 126.34 66.88
C ALA A 795 73.73 126.37 65.37
N VAL A 796 73.94 127.51 64.70
CA VAL A 796 73.69 127.66 63.24
C VAL A 796 74.92 128.23 62.50
N GLN A 797 76.09 127.62 62.70
CA GLN A 797 77.28 127.84 61.86
C GLN A 797 77.92 126.52 61.40
N ALA A 798 77.29 125.94 60.38
CA ALA A 798 77.96 125.19 59.29
C ALA A 798 78.53 123.76 59.65
N PRO A 799 79.00 122.95 58.66
CA PRO A 799 78.22 121.75 58.27
C PRO A 799 79.06 120.50 57.87
N VAL A 800 78.45 119.62 57.06
CA VAL A 800 79.01 118.55 56.16
C VAL A 800 78.74 117.09 56.59
N GLU A 801 78.66 116.21 55.59
CA GLU A 801 77.95 114.92 55.51
C GLU A 801 78.89 113.69 55.34
N LEU A 802 78.37 112.44 55.47
CA LEU A 802 78.27 111.39 54.41
C LEU A 802 78.22 109.92 54.92
N ILE A 803 77.95 108.97 53.98
CA ILE A 803 77.81 107.48 54.06
C ILE A 803 76.34 107.03 54.25
N LYS A 804 75.62 106.26 53.39
CA LYS A 804 75.81 105.24 52.30
C LYS A 804 75.67 103.75 52.71
N LYS A 805 74.54 103.09 52.35
CA LYS A 805 74.42 101.82 51.55
C LYS A 805 73.03 101.13 51.63
N GLY A 806 72.68 100.33 50.59
CA GLY A 806 71.46 99.49 50.46
C GLY A 806 70.36 100.14 49.57
N ALA A 807 69.92 99.67 48.39
CA ALA A 807 69.70 98.34 47.78
C ALA A 807 68.42 97.62 48.29
N THR A 808 67.43 97.19 47.46
CA THR A 808 67.37 97.11 45.98
C THR A 808 65.92 97.11 45.39
N GLN A 809 65.76 97.79 44.23
CA GLN A 809 64.89 97.48 43.08
C GLN A 809 63.33 97.47 43.13
N THR A 810 62.76 98.39 42.35
CA THR A 810 61.67 98.19 41.36
C THR A 810 62.29 98.37 39.94
N PRO A 811 61.59 98.49 38.77
CA PRO A 811 60.18 98.26 38.39
C PRO A 811 60.05 97.47 37.04
N SER A 812 58.86 97.45 36.40
CA SER A 812 58.59 97.75 34.96
C SER A 812 57.31 97.08 34.44
N LYS A 813 56.82 97.46 33.23
CA LYS A 813 55.46 97.11 32.74
C LYS A 813 55.38 96.37 31.40
N GLU A 814 56.49 96.06 30.75
CA GLU A 814 56.50 95.63 29.34
C GLU A 814 56.62 94.10 29.13
N SER A 815 56.80 93.32 30.21
CA SER A 815 56.97 91.85 30.12
C SER A 815 55.66 91.04 30.16
N LEU A 816 54.51 91.67 30.46
CA LEU A 816 53.23 90.96 30.67
C LEU A 816 52.53 90.55 29.36
N SER A 817 52.74 91.27 28.26
CA SER A 817 52.18 90.91 26.95
C SER A 817 52.80 89.63 26.40
N ALA A 818 54.13 89.48 26.49
CA ALA A 818 54.85 88.29 26.04
C ALA A 818 54.37 87.02 26.77
N VAL A 819 54.32 87.06 28.11
CA VAL A 819 53.86 85.93 28.93
C VAL A 819 52.39 85.57 28.65
N LEU A 820 51.54 86.55 28.31
CA LEU A 820 50.15 86.26 27.92
C LEU A 820 50.06 85.63 26.52
N SER A 821 50.89 86.01 25.56
CA SER A 821 50.97 85.31 24.27
C SER A 821 51.53 83.89 24.41
N ASP A 822 52.55 83.68 25.26
CA ASP A 822 53.12 82.35 25.52
C ASP A 822 52.09 81.43 26.18
N LEU A 823 51.30 81.95 27.12
CA LEU A 823 50.18 81.22 27.73
C LEU A 823 49.02 80.93 26.75
N GLN A 824 48.76 81.82 25.79
CA GLN A 824 47.76 81.54 24.74
C GLN A 824 48.24 80.45 23.77
N VAL A 825 49.52 80.42 23.40
CA VAL A 825 50.10 79.36 22.58
C VAL A 825 50.08 78.01 23.31
N LEU A 826 50.42 77.98 24.60
CA LEU A 826 50.30 76.76 25.43
C LEU A 826 48.84 76.30 25.58
N SER A 827 47.88 77.23 25.69
CA SER A 827 46.46 76.90 25.76
C SER A 827 45.92 76.30 24.45
N ALA A 828 46.46 76.72 23.30
CA ALA A 828 46.10 76.18 21.99
C ALA A 828 46.73 74.81 21.71
N ALA A 829 47.92 74.53 22.27
CA ALA A 829 48.57 73.22 22.12
C ALA A 829 47.79 72.10 22.83
N ILE A 830 47.31 72.36 24.05
CA ILE A 830 46.57 71.38 24.87
C ILE A 830 45.26 70.93 24.18
N LEU A 831 44.58 71.85 23.49
CA LEU A 831 43.34 71.55 22.75
C LEU A 831 43.52 70.68 21.50
N HIS A 832 44.75 70.45 21.03
CA HIS A 832 45.03 69.57 19.89
C HIS A 832 45.59 68.18 20.29
N GLU A 833 45.83 67.93 21.58
CA GLU A 833 46.21 66.58 22.06
C GLU A 833 44.99 65.70 22.41
N GLU A 834 43.77 66.28 22.55
CA GLU A 834 42.54 65.53 22.84
C GLU A 834 41.80 64.98 21.60
N GLU A 835 42.16 65.39 20.37
CA GLU A 835 41.48 65.00 19.11
C GLU A 835 42.12 63.81 18.36
N ALA A 836 43.09 63.11 18.95
CA ALA A 836 44.02 62.24 18.22
C ALA A 836 43.76 60.71 18.27
N GLU A 837 42.83 60.21 19.09
CA GLU A 837 42.55 58.76 19.25
C GLU A 837 41.10 58.37 18.94
N GLU A 838 40.66 58.50 17.68
CA GLU A 838 39.52 57.68 17.20
C GLU A 838 39.61 57.34 15.69
N LYS A 839 39.80 56.06 15.39
CA LYS A 839 39.57 55.45 14.06
C LYS A 839 39.08 54.00 14.24
N PRO A 840 37.97 53.60 13.63
CA PRO A 840 37.56 52.20 13.55
C PRO A 840 38.19 51.50 12.34
N ASP A 841 38.51 50.22 12.50
CA ASP A 841 38.74 49.31 11.37
C ASP A 841 37.40 48.66 10.99
N GLU A 842 36.89 48.96 9.79
CA GLU A 842 35.82 48.18 9.15
C GLU A 842 36.46 47.13 8.24
N ASP A 843 36.30 45.84 8.57
CA ASP A 843 36.73 44.74 7.70
C ASP A 843 35.51 44.03 7.10
N GLY A 844 35.37 44.13 5.77
CA GLY A 844 34.15 43.82 5.02
C GLY A 844 34.32 42.67 4.04
N GLY A 845 34.55 41.46 4.54
CA GLY A 845 34.73 40.26 3.72
C GLY A 845 33.42 39.64 3.23
N THR A 846 32.99 39.97 2.00
CA THR A 846 31.94 39.23 1.29
C THR A 846 32.55 38.34 0.20
N GLU A 847 32.72 37.05 0.49
CA GLU A 847 32.93 36.03 -0.55
C GLU A 847 31.63 35.27 -0.80
N SER A 848 31.14 35.37 -2.04
CA SER A 848 30.07 34.54 -2.59
C SER A 848 30.68 33.63 -3.65
N ASP A 849 30.47 32.33 -3.54
CA ASP A 849 30.82 31.40 -4.62
C ASP A 849 29.78 30.28 -4.77
N THR A 850 29.86 29.57 -5.89
CA THR A 850 28.82 28.68 -6.46
C THR A 850 28.84 27.25 -5.94
#